data_AF-A0A0F9R5U2-F1
#
_entry.id   AF-A0A0F9R5U2-F1
#
_cell.length_a   1.000
_cell.length_b   1.000
_cell.length_c   1.000
_cell.angle_alpha   90.00
_cell.angle_beta   90.00
_cell.angle_gamma   90.00
#
_symmetry.space_group_name_H-M   'P 1'
#
loop_
_entity.id
_entity.type
_entity.pdbx_description
1 polymer ?
#
loop_
_entity_poly.entity_id
_entity_poly.type
_entity_poly.pdbx_seq_one_letter_code
_entity_poly.pdbx_strand_id
1 'polypeptide(L)'
;DSLRTKMAFDVYNMLKENDSNYMLPQSKLVEVNINGNYQGLYLLSERIDRKMMNLDQENIANPKENDIIFKTTDWDGDFFTIPNITNSPWEQLYPNIVDLSQIPINLTQFVINTSEENFFNEAHGIFTIFDKGEIIDNLLFGLLVGHEIIEGSSYYLINNLKNPEGFFFLPWNFAQSWGFSKDGSIPYDLWLNETTNEIKSVCWSKLYYRLLFPSNISINNEFVSEIKNRWGYIRSNLLNSDDLIIYFNKLYSPILNRLFRTTRSNDFLENFADIIENWILTRFSLLDNIFNEQDSIFYDNFKSPFREEDEIFGFSSPAARRHYFKSSLLFSTQKIHEVSIVIQSDYFFDMLNRKHDNDRINERQYMPADISIDNYSMDNTGFRIRGNYNRIYPKDSFKLKFSETELYLGEGLYKYIPENANRRFLGLRRLNLRAAPVDFSLMNEVAGYEIFKILGYPCPRVSWAKLYITETDINGNFTKSKEYKGLYLLTEDIDKTFLNYNFKNPEGNLYKSTEVTANLAYIADLKNFLTWDGRRVYELRTNKMQDDYSDLEKFIYSINLNWSNIQNITNLTLLAKYFAASNFQGNWDDYVFLPHNFFLYSDPNFGFVLLPWDIEQNFNMGFNSLYSYGEPFAPDFRNASLLSGYKGWFDNISLVFGLDPDPRPLWDNLINDINFEIPYNNSHKQIVNNTSSLINQTELWFDFIETTVLTPFNFTDFYIDPVVEWWYPDQIPPGWFNIDKNRVLTFLEGRKQYVSSQIP
;
A
#
# COMPACT_ATOMS: atom_id res chain seq x y z
N ASP A 1 -8.98 -13.85 -20.73
CA ASP A 1 -8.06 -12.84 -21.30
C ASP A 1 -8.33 -12.57 -22.77
N SER A 2 -8.21 -13.55 -23.68
CA SER A 2 -8.41 -13.37 -25.13
C SER A 2 -9.67 -12.58 -25.51
N LEU A 3 -10.81 -12.87 -24.89
CA LEU A 3 -12.08 -12.17 -25.14
C LEU A 3 -12.05 -10.72 -24.64
N ARG A 4 -11.50 -10.48 -23.44
CA ARG A 4 -11.34 -9.15 -22.84
C ARG A 4 -10.43 -8.25 -23.68
N THR A 5 -9.30 -8.81 -24.14
CA THR A 5 -8.38 -8.14 -25.05
C THR A 5 -9.03 -7.79 -26.38
N LYS A 6 -9.80 -8.73 -26.96
CA LYS A 6 -10.57 -8.46 -28.18
C LYS A 6 -11.54 -7.29 -28.00
N MET A 7 -12.37 -7.34 -26.94
CA MET A 7 -13.30 -6.26 -26.65
C MET A 7 -12.58 -4.92 -26.47
N ALA A 8 -11.45 -4.92 -25.76
CA ALA A 8 -10.67 -3.71 -25.55
C ALA A 8 -10.13 -3.13 -26.87
N PHE A 9 -9.62 -3.98 -27.78
CA PHE A 9 -9.19 -3.55 -29.11
C PHE A 9 -10.33 -2.92 -29.91
N ASP A 10 -11.48 -3.60 -29.94
CA ASP A 10 -12.62 -3.14 -30.72
C ASP A 10 -13.21 -1.85 -30.14
N VAL A 11 -13.38 -1.76 -28.82
CA VAL A 11 -13.88 -0.55 -28.12
C VAL A 11 -12.95 0.64 -28.35
N TYR A 12 -11.64 0.46 -28.20
CA TYR A 12 -10.68 1.54 -28.49
C TYR A 12 -10.82 2.06 -29.93
N ASN A 13 -10.93 1.13 -30.89
CA ASN A 13 -11.11 1.46 -32.30
C ASN A 13 -12.47 2.07 -32.63
N MET A 14 -13.49 1.90 -31.77
CA MET A 14 -14.78 2.58 -31.88
C MET A 14 -14.76 3.99 -31.29
N LEU A 15 -13.87 4.26 -30.32
CA LEU A 15 -13.77 5.58 -29.69
C LEU A 15 -13.13 6.61 -30.62
N LYS A 16 -12.11 6.22 -31.39
CA LYS A 16 -11.33 7.14 -32.21
C LYS A 16 -12.17 7.90 -33.25
N GLU A 17 -11.74 9.11 -33.60
CA GLU A 17 -12.36 9.88 -34.68
C GLU A 17 -12.05 9.28 -36.07
N ASN A 18 -12.91 9.57 -37.05
CA ASN A 18 -12.63 9.23 -38.44
C ASN A 18 -11.33 9.92 -38.87
N ASP A 19 -10.43 9.17 -39.54
CA ASP A 19 -9.10 9.62 -39.99
C ASP A 19 -8.03 9.81 -38.89
N SER A 20 -8.27 9.34 -37.66
CA SER A 20 -7.24 9.27 -36.60
C SER A 20 -6.05 8.36 -36.95
N ASN A 21 -4.85 8.77 -36.53
CA ASN A 21 -3.59 8.05 -36.78
C ASN A 21 -3.30 6.94 -35.76
N TYR A 22 -4.12 6.81 -34.72
CA TYR A 22 -4.00 5.78 -33.68
C TYR A 22 -5.11 4.73 -33.82
N MET A 23 -4.73 3.45 -33.78
CA MET A 23 -5.67 2.33 -33.71
C MET A 23 -5.02 1.12 -33.07
N LEU A 24 -5.82 0.32 -32.36
CA LEU A 24 -5.40 -0.98 -31.88
C LEU A 24 -5.53 -2.05 -32.96
N PRO A 25 -4.79 -3.17 -32.84
CA PRO A 25 -4.76 -4.22 -33.86
C PRO A 25 -6.16 -4.74 -34.21
N GLN A 26 -6.37 -5.05 -35.50
CA GLN A 26 -7.50 -5.90 -35.86
C GLN A 26 -7.30 -7.29 -35.24
N SER A 27 -8.37 -7.88 -34.72
CA SER A 27 -8.28 -9.16 -34.02
C SER A 27 -9.51 -10.05 -34.15
N LYS A 28 -9.28 -11.36 -34.06
CA LYS A 28 -10.30 -12.41 -34.16
C LYS A 28 -9.99 -13.55 -33.20
N LEU A 29 -11.02 -14.04 -32.51
CA LEU A 29 -10.91 -15.26 -31.71
C LEU A 29 -10.82 -16.47 -32.64
N VAL A 30 -9.85 -17.35 -32.38
CA VAL A 30 -9.56 -18.53 -33.19
C VAL A 30 -9.30 -19.75 -32.31
N GLU A 31 -9.51 -20.93 -32.87
CA GLU A 31 -9.11 -22.19 -32.25
C GLU A 31 -7.75 -22.61 -32.80
N VAL A 32 -6.84 -23.00 -31.90
CA VAL A 32 -5.50 -23.43 -32.29
C VAL A 32 -5.37 -24.93 -32.14
N ASN A 33 -4.86 -25.59 -33.19
CA ASN A 33 -4.48 -27.00 -33.16
C ASN A 33 -2.99 -27.11 -33.51
N ILE A 34 -2.20 -27.74 -32.65
CA ILE A 34 -0.77 -28.01 -32.89
C ILE A 34 -0.63 -29.51 -33.11
N ASN A 35 -0.20 -29.90 -34.32
CA ASN A 35 -0.07 -31.30 -34.74
C ASN A 35 -1.35 -32.13 -34.54
N GLY A 36 -2.51 -31.53 -34.81
CA GLY A 36 -3.83 -32.16 -34.62
C GLY A 36 -4.35 -32.15 -33.18
N ASN A 37 -3.56 -31.70 -32.21
CA ASN A 37 -3.99 -31.57 -30.81
C ASN A 37 -4.59 -30.19 -30.56
N TYR A 38 -5.82 -30.16 -30.08
CA TYR A 38 -6.52 -28.93 -29.71
C TYR A 38 -5.82 -28.24 -28.53
N GLN A 39 -5.51 -26.96 -28.69
CA GLN A 39 -4.80 -26.14 -27.70
C GLN A 39 -5.72 -25.12 -27.01
N GLY A 40 -6.97 -24.96 -27.47
CA GLY A 40 -7.91 -24.01 -26.91
C GLY A 40 -8.19 -22.79 -27.80
N LEU A 41 -8.83 -21.80 -27.18
CA LEU A 41 -9.21 -20.53 -27.79
C LEU A 41 -8.09 -19.49 -27.62
N TYR A 42 -7.69 -18.87 -28.73
CA TYR A 42 -6.66 -17.84 -28.79
C TYR A 42 -7.21 -16.57 -29.42
N LEU A 43 -6.53 -15.45 -29.17
CA LEU A 43 -6.74 -14.22 -29.94
C LEU A 43 -5.69 -14.14 -31.05
N LEU A 44 -6.13 -14.21 -32.30
CA LEU A 44 -5.31 -13.85 -33.45
C LEU A 44 -5.42 -12.34 -33.65
N SER A 45 -4.32 -11.62 -33.55
CA SER A 45 -4.27 -10.18 -33.79
C SER A 45 -3.14 -9.80 -34.73
N GLU A 46 -3.27 -8.64 -35.36
CA GLU A 46 -2.13 -7.97 -35.98
C GLU A 46 -1.06 -7.63 -34.93
N ARG A 47 0.16 -7.37 -35.41
CA ARG A 47 1.27 -6.92 -34.56
C ARG A 47 1.33 -5.40 -34.63
N ILE A 48 1.51 -4.76 -33.48
CA ILE A 48 1.84 -3.33 -33.43
C ILE A 48 3.28 -3.19 -33.93
N ASP A 49 3.41 -2.79 -35.19
CA ASP A 49 4.67 -2.63 -35.88
C ASP A 49 4.59 -1.51 -36.92
N ARG A 50 5.72 -1.24 -37.58
CA ARG A 50 5.84 -0.22 -38.63
C ARG A 50 4.75 -0.33 -39.71
N LYS A 51 4.35 -1.56 -40.10
CA LYS A 51 3.39 -1.76 -41.19
C LYS A 51 1.98 -1.45 -40.73
N MET A 52 1.59 -1.93 -39.55
CA MET A 52 0.27 -1.63 -38.98
C MET A 52 0.09 -0.11 -38.82
N MET A 53 1.14 0.57 -38.36
CA MET A 53 1.13 2.01 -38.11
C MET A 53 1.38 2.87 -39.36
N ASN A 54 1.53 2.24 -40.54
CA ASN A 54 1.81 2.91 -41.81
C ASN A 54 2.99 3.91 -41.74
N LEU A 55 4.05 3.55 -41.00
CA LEU A 55 5.23 4.39 -40.81
C LEU A 55 6.19 4.26 -42.01
N ASP A 56 6.87 5.35 -42.32
CA ASP A 56 7.87 5.41 -43.39
C ASP A 56 9.07 4.52 -43.14
N GLN A 57 9.81 4.22 -44.20
CA GLN A 57 11.06 3.47 -44.10
C GLN A 57 12.15 4.28 -43.39
N GLU A 58 13.02 3.57 -42.69
CA GLU A 58 14.07 4.18 -41.87
C GLU A 58 15.05 4.97 -42.74
N ASN A 59 15.16 6.27 -42.47
CA ASN A 59 16.09 7.19 -43.09
C ASN A 59 17.38 7.29 -42.27
N ILE A 60 18.37 6.48 -42.64
CA ILE A 60 19.70 6.45 -42.00
C ILE A 60 20.46 7.76 -42.25
N ALA A 61 20.23 8.42 -43.38
CA ALA A 61 20.94 9.65 -43.75
C ALA A 61 20.44 10.87 -42.96
N ASN A 62 19.14 10.89 -42.60
CA ASN A 62 18.57 11.91 -41.74
C ASN A 62 17.77 11.28 -40.57
N PRO A 63 18.46 10.89 -39.48
CA PRO A 63 17.87 10.33 -38.27
C PRO A 63 16.63 11.06 -37.74
N LYS A 64 16.57 12.39 -37.89
CA LYS A 64 15.48 13.24 -37.37
C LYS A 64 14.18 13.14 -38.16
N GLU A 65 14.22 12.57 -39.36
CA GLU A 65 13.06 12.32 -40.21
C GLU A 65 12.48 10.91 -40.02
N ASN A 66 12.91 10.18 -38.99
CA ASN A 66 12.35 8.86 -38.71
C ASN A 66 11.11 8.93 -37.82
N ASP A 67 10.09 8.21 -38.25
CA ASP A 67 9.00 7.79 -37.38
C ASP A 67 9.54 6.84 -36.31
N ILE A 68 8.86 6.76 -35.17
CA ILE A 68 9.35 6.00 -34.02
C ILE A 68 8.27 5.15 -33.37
N ILE A 69 8.70 4.02 -32.83
CA ILE A 69 7.93 3.17 -31.93
C ILE A 69 8.82 2.83 -30.75
N PHE A 70 8.45 3.32 -29.57
CA PHE A 70 8.97 2.85 -28.31
C PHE A 70 7.90 2.02 -27.61
N LYS A 71 8.32 0.99 -26.90
CA LYS A 71 7.48 0.17 -26.05
C LYS A 71 7.95 0.31 -24.62
N THR A 72 7.00 0.45 -23.70
CA THR A 72 7.29 0.33 -22.28
C THR A 72 7.61 -1.13 -21.94
N THR A 73 8.82 -1.43 -21.45
CA THR A 73 9.23 -2.81 -21.09
C THR A 73 8.63 -3.25 -19.77
N ASP A 74 8.34 -2.28 -18.92
CA ASP A 74 7.73 -2.43 -17.61
C ASP A 74 6.81 -1.22 -17.36
N TRP A 75 6.41 -1.04 -16.12
CA TRP A 75 5.47 -0.01 -15.70
C TRP A 75 6.09 1.39 -15.55
N ASP A 76 7.34 1.59 -15.99
CA ASP A 76 8.16 2.76 -15.69
C ASP A 76 8.13 3.84 -16.79
N GLY A 77 7.23 3.71 -17.77
CA GLY A 77 6.87 4.78 -18.72
C GLY A 77 5.97 5.87 -18.11
N ASP A 78 6.04 6.11 -16.80
CA ASP A 78 5.07 6.96 -16.11
C ASP A 78 5.44 8.45 -16.07
N PHE A 79 6.55 8.85 -16.69
CA PHE A 79 7.05 10.23 -16.78
C PHE A 79 7.41 10.91 -15.46
N PHE A 80 7.64 10.15 -14.38
CA PHE A 80 7.99 10.77 -13.10
C PHE A 80 9.47 10.74 -12.72
N THR A 81 10.24 9.83 -13.31
CA THR A 81 11.67 9.72 -13.07
C THR A 81 12.37 9.81 -14.42
N ILE A 82 13.34 10.72 -14.52
CA ILE A 82 14.16 10.84 -15.73
C ILE A 82 14.95 9.53 -15.89
N PRO A 83 14.72 8.76 -16.97
CA PRO A 83 15.40 7.47 -17.13
C PRO A 83 16.91 7.63 -17.28
N ASN A 84 17.67 6.67 -16.74
CA ASN A 84 19.05 6.50 -17.13
C ASN A 84 19.11 5.77 -18.49
N ILE A 85 19.91 6.26 -19.43
CA ILE A 85 20.07 5.69 -20.78
C ILE A 85 20.40 4.19 -20.72
N THR A 86 21.25 3.75 -19.77
CA THR A 86 21.67 2.34 -19.70
C THR A 86 20.59 1.39 -19.20
N ASN A 87 19.60 1.89 -18.45
CA ASN A 87 18.48 1.13 -17.88
C ASN A 87 17.16 1.84 -18.20
N SER A 88 16.98 2.22 -19.46
CA SER A 88 15.76 2.91 -19.90
C SER A 88 14.57 1.95 -19.83
N PRO A 89 13.39 2.37 -19.30
CA PRO A 89 12.17 1.58 -19.32
C PRO A 89 11.50 1.55 -20.71
N TRP A 90 12.18 2.14 -21.70
CA TRP A 90 11.73 2.27 -23.07
C TRP A 90 12.58 1.37 -23.96
N GLU A 91 11.94 0.35 -24.54
CA GLU A 91 12.48 -0.45 -25.62
C GLU A 91 12.17 0.24 -26.95
N GLN A 92 13.21 0.61 -27.70
CA GLN A 92 13.03 1.10 -29.06
C GLN A 92 12.75 -0.08 -29.99
N LEU A 93 11.58 -0.09 -30.62
CA LEU A 93 11.19 -1.09 -31.61
C LEU A 93 11.31 -0.59 -33.04
N TYR A 94 11.32 0.74 -33.22
CA TYR A 94 11.52 1.39 -34.50
C TYR A 94 12.00 2.84 -34.30
N PRO A 95 12.94 3.36 -35.10
CA PRO A 95 13.80 2.68 -36.09
C PRO A 95 14.70 1.60 -35.45
N ASN A 96 15.29 0.72 -36.27
CA ASN A 96 16.09 -0.40 -35.74
C ASN A 96 17.60 -0.12 -35.73
N ILE A 97 18.08 0.79 -36.59
CA ILE A 97 19.52 1.05 -36.77
C ILE A 97 19.92 2.35 -36.07
N VAL A 98 19.06 3.37 -36.11
CA VAL A 98 19.29 4.67 -35.49
C VAL A 98 18.85 4.65 -34.03
N ASP A 99 19.76 4.93 -33.08
CA ASP A 99 19.40 5.09 -31.67
C ASP A 99 18.76 6.46 -31.41
N LEU A 100 17.51 6.44 -30.94
CA LEU A 100 16.71 7.61 -30.58
C LEU A 100 16.24 7.57 -29.12
N SER A 101 16.90 6.79 -28.27
CA SER A 101 16.58 6.63 -26.84
C SER A 101 16.52 7.94 -26.04
N GLN A 102 17.15 9.01 -26.52
CA GLN A 102 17.07 10.34 -25.92
C GLN A 102 15.67 10.99 -26.03
N ILE A 103 14.84 10.57 -26.98
CA ILE A 103 13.49 11.13 -27.18
C ILE A 103 12.62 10.94 -25.93
N PRO A 104 12.34 9.72 -25.44
CA PRO A 104 11.53 9.54 -24.23
C PRO A 104 12.14 10.21 -22.98
N ILE A 105 13.47 10.35 -22.92
CA ILE A 105 14.16 11.08 -21.85
C ILE A 105 13.82 12.58 -21.91
N ASN A 106 13.90 13.20 -23.08
CA ASN A 106 13.55 14.61 -23.27
C ASN A 106 12.07 14.88 -22.98
N LEU A 107 11.18 13.98 -23.41
CA LEU A 107 9.75 14.06 -23.09
C LEU A 107 9.52 14.01 -21.58
N THR A 108 10.21 13.11 -20.88
CA THR A 108 10.14 13.00 -19.42
C THR A 108 10.68 14.25 -18.72
N GLN A 109 11.80 14.81 -19.19
CA GLN A 109 12.33 16.06 -18.67
C GLN A 109 11.36 17.22 -18.86
N PHE A 110 10.71 17.32 -20.02
CA PHE A 110 9.68 18.34 -20.26
C PHE A 110 8.50 18.17 -19.29
N VAL A 111 7.97 16.95 -19.16
CA VAL A 111 6.83 16.67 -18.27
C VAL A 111 7.17 16.94 -16.81
N ILE A 112 8.40 16.73 -16.36
CA ILE A 112 8.79 16.96 -14.96
C ILE A 112 9.14 18.44 -14.69
N ASN A 113 9.94 19.06 -15.56
CA ASN A 113 10.64 20.31 -15.25
C ASN A 113 9.93 21.56 -15.78
N THR A 114 9.05 21.45 -16.77
CA THR A 114 8.36 22.62 -17.32
C THR A 114 7.40 23.22 -16.28
N SER A 115 7.40 24.55 -16.11
CA SER A 115 6.45 25.23 -15.21
C SER A 115 5.00 24.95 -15.62
N GLU A 116 4.04 25.12 -14.71
CA GLU A 116 2.63 24.84 -14.99
C GLU A 116 2.09 25.70 -16.14
N GLU A 117 2.37 27.01 -16.12
CA GLU A 117 2.00 27.94 -17.20
C GLU A 117 2.56 27.54 -18.56
N ASN A 118 3.84 27.18 -18.64
CA ASN A 118 4.47 26.78 -19.91
C ASN A 118 4.01 25.38 -20.37
N PHE A 119 3.58 24.52 -19.46
CA PHE A 119 3.13 23.18 -19.77
C PHE A 119 1.78 23.18 -20.49
N PHE A 120 0.88 24.09 -20.12
CA PHE A 120 -0.43 24.27 -20.79
C PHE A 120 -0.42 25.32 -21.91
N ASN A 121 0.73 25.92 -22.23
CA ASN A 121 0.82 26.95 -23.26
C ASN A 121 0.45 26.41 -24.65
N GLU A 122 -0.40 27.11 -25.40
CA GLU A 122 -0.86 26.67 -26.73
C GLU A 122 0.25 26.61 -27.79
N ALA A 123 1.27 27.47 -27.70
CA ALA A 123 2.28 27.61 -28.75
C ALA A 123 3.50 26.70 -28.55
N HIS A 124 3.75 26.23 -27.33
CA HIS A 124 4.93 25.42 -27.00
C HIS A 124 4.73 24.46 -25.82
N GLY A 125 3.49 24.25 -25.38
CA GLY A 125 3.14 23.39 -24.27
C GLY A 125 2.99 21.93 -24.67
N ILE A 126 2.44 21.13 -23.75
CA ILE A 126 2.35 19.67 -23.88
C ILE A 126 1.59 19.22 -25.12
N PHE A 127 0.55 19.96 -25.53
CA PHE A 127 -0.28 19.63 -26.70
C PHE A 127 0.35 20.06 -28.04
N THR A 128 1.55 20.66 -28.02
CA THR A 128 2.39 20.79 -29.22
C THR A 128 3.31 19.58 -29.42
N ILE A 129 3.37 18.70 -28.42
CA ILE A 129 4.24 17.52 -28.39
C ILE A 129 3.38 16.26 -28.52
N PHE A 130 2.25 16.19 -27.83
CA PHE A 130 1.35 15.04 -27.83
C PHE A 130 -0.01 15.38 -28.43
N ASP A 131 -0.58 14.40 -29.10
CA ASP A 131 -1.94 14.44 -29.63
C ASP A 131 -2.94 14.56 -28.47
N LYS A 132 -3.58 15.73 -28.37
CA LYS A 132 -4.50 16.07 -27.28
C LYS A 132 -5.76 15.20 -27.31
N GLY A 133 -6.30 14.95 -28.50
CA GLY A 133 -7.51 14.13 -28.68
C GLY A 133 -7.25 12.70 -28.23
N GLU A 134 -6.09 12.16 -28.60
CA GLU A 134 -5.66 10.83 -28.21
C GLU A 134 -5.43 10.68 -26.70
N ILE A 135 -4.82 11.68 -26.04
CA ILE A 135 -4.66 11.70 -24.59
C ILE A 135 -6.03 11.63 -23.88
N ILE A 136 -7.02 12.38 -24.38
CA ILE A 136 -8.38 12.38 -23.83
C ILE A 136 -9.04 11.02 -24.08
N ASP A 137 -8.92 10.46 -25.28
CA ASP A 137 -9.49 9.14 -25.62
C ASP A 137 -8.89 8.03 -24.76
N ASN A 138 -7.57 8.04 -24.51
CA ASN A 138 -6.92 7.10 -23.61
C ASN A 138 -7.36 7.25 -22.16
N LEU A 139 -7.60 8.48 -21.69
CA LEU A 139 -8.12 8.73 -20.35
C LEU A 139 -9.50 8.09 -20.20
N LEU A 140 -10.41 8.40 -21.12
CA LEU A 140 -11.77 7.89 -21.12
C LEU A 140 -11.81 6.36 -21.31
N PHE A 141 -10.99 5.84 -22.22
CA PHE A 141 -10.83 4.41 -22.44
C PHE A 141 -10.30 3.70 -21.18
N GLY A 142 -9.23 4.24 -20.58
CA GLY A 142 -8.65 3.70 -19.35
C GLY A 142 -9.66 3.66 -18.22
N LEU A 143 -10.39 4.75 -18.00
CA LEU A 143 -11.45 4.84 -16.98
C LEU A 143 -12.60 3.86 -17.22
N LEU A 144 -13.07 3.75 -18.47
CA LEU A 144 -14.18 2.87 -18.86
C LEU A 144 -13.81 1.38 -18.75
N VAL A 145 -12.63 1.01 -19.26
CA VAL A 145 -12.20 -0.39 -19.35
C VAL A 145 -11.47 -0.84 -18.08
N GLY A 146 -10.95 0.07 -17.27
CA GLY A 146 -10.11 -0.24 -16.10
C GLY A 146 -8.66 -0.54 -16.47
N HIS A 147 -8.12 0.11 -17.52
CA HIS A 147 -6.81 -0.18 -18.09
C HIS A 147 -5.70 0.75 -17.57
N GLU A 148 -4.51 0.21 -17.33
CA GLU A 148 -3.37 0.87 -16.66
C GLU A 148 -2.63 1.92 -17.52
N ILE A 149 -3.12 2.21 -18.73
CA ILE A 149 -2.52 3.22 -19.61
C ILE A 149 -2.45 4.60 -18.95
N ILE A 150 -3.48 4.94 -18.17
CA ILE A 150 -3.56 6.20 -17.42
C ILE A 150 -2.57 6.24 -16.24
N GLU A 151 -2.07 5.09 -15.81
CA GLU A 151 -1.03 4.96 -14.79
C GLU A 151 0.38 5.06 -15.38
N GLY A 152 0.51 5.15 -16.71
CA GLY A 152 1.80 5.22 -17.39
C GLY A 152 2.45 3.86 -17.62
N SER A 153 1.65 2.79 -17.72
CA SER A 153 2.11 1.43 -17.99
C SER A 153 1.40 0.82 -19.19
N SER A 154 1.96 -0.25 -19.73
CA SER A 154 1.28 -1.09 -20.72
C SER A 154 0.88 -0.30 -21.97
N TYR A 155 1.77 0.52 -22.53
CA TYR A 155 1.54 1.22 -23.80
C TYR A 155 2.78 1.30 -24.71
N TYR A 156 2.57 1.55 -26.00
CA TYR A 156 3.58 1.96 -26.98
C TYR A 156 3.54 3.49 -27.12
N LEU A 157 4.70 4.15 -27.18
CA LEU A 157 4.82 5.56 -27.54
C LEU A 157 5.20 5.65 -29.01
N ILE A 158 4.40 6.34 -29.80
CA ILE A 158 4.56 6.40 -31.26
C ILE A 158 4.55 7.85 -31.70
N ASN A 159 5.41 8.18 -32.66
CA ASN A 159 5.33 9.42 -33.41
C ASN A 159 5.47 9.09 -34.88
N ASN A 160 4.43 9.40 -35.64
CA ASN A 160 4.43 9.38 -37.09
C ASN A 160 4.62 10.84 -37.53
N LEU A 161 5.69 11.18 -38.22
CA LEU A 161 5.99 12.55 -38.62
C LEU A 161 5.00 13.13 -39.63
N LYS A 162 4.16 12.28 -40.25
CA LYS A 162 3.01 12.73 -41.05
C LYS A 162 1.81 13.08 -40.18
N ASN A 163 1.79 12.70 -38.91
CA ASN A 163 0.80 13.12 -37.93
C ASN A 163 1.14 14.54 -37.47
N PRO A 164 0.33 15.56 -37.84
CA PRO A 164 0.58 16.92 -37.39
C PRO A 164 0.37 17.11 -35.88
N GLU A 165 -0.38 16.22 -35.23
CA GLU A 165 -0.74 16.30 -33.80
C GLU A 165 0.37 15.81 -32.85
N GLY A 166 1.42 15.19 -33.38
CA GLY A 166 2.58 14.75 -32.61
C GLY A 166 2.50 13.32 -32.07
N PHE A 167 3.10 13.12 -30.89
CA PHE A 167 3.21 11.82 -30.22
C PHE A 167 1.86 11.32 -29.70
N PHE A 168 1.65 10.02 -29.74
CA PHE A 168 0.48 9.37 -29.17
C PHE A 168 0.85 8.03 -28.53
N PHE A 169 -0.06 7.48 -27.73
CA PHE A 169 0.13 6.21 -27.07
C PHE A 169 -0.73 5.11 -27.73
N LEU A 170 -0.33 3.84 -27.59
CA LEU A 170 -1.23 2.73 -27.91
C LEU A 170 -1.22 1.73 -26.75
N PRO A 171 -2.36 1.49 -26.08
CA PRO A 171 -2.41 0.54 -24.99
C PRO A 171 -2.11 -0.89 -25.46
N TRP A 172 -1.40 -1.65 -24.64
CA TRP A 172 -1.15 -3.07 -24.78
C TRP A 172 -1.37 -3.77 -23.43
N ASN A 173 -1.23 -5.10 -23.37
CA ASN A 173 -1.38 -5.84 -22.10
C ASN A 173 -2.71 -5.60 -21.36
N PHE A 174 -3.81 -6.10 -21.94
CA PHE A 174 -5.15 -6.00 -21.38
C PHE A 174 -5.44 -7.05 -20.30
N ALA A 175 -4.43 -7.46 -19.53
CA ALA A 175 -4.61 -8.39 -18.42
C ALA A 175 -5.52 -7.77 -17.34
N GLN A 176 -5.39 -6.47 -17.09
CA GLN A 176 -6.32 -5.69 -16.28
C GLN A 176 -7.34 -4.96 -17.18
N SER A 177 -8.60 -5.40 -17.13
CA SER A 177 -9.72 -4.79 -17.85
C SER A 177 -11.04 -5.44 -17.47
N TRP A 178 -12.16 -4.73 -17.57
CA TRP A 178 -13.52 -5.29 -17.51
C TRP A 178 -13.82 -6.06 -16.22
N GLY A 179 -13.38 -5.56 -15.06
CA GLY A 179 -13.60 -6.22 -13.76
C GLY A 179 -12.57 -7.26 -13.38
N PHE A 180 -11.57 -7.52 -14.23
CA PHE A 180 -10.52 -8.50 -13.97
C PHE A 180 -9.13 -7.88 -13.99
N SER A 181 -8.22 -8.50 -13.24
CA SER A 181 -6.77 -8.30 -13.30
C SER A 181 -6.07 -9.66 -13.34
N LYS A 182 -4.75 -9.66 -13.53
CA LYS A 182 -3.94 -10.90 -13.43
C LYS A 182 -4.00 -11.54 -12.02
N ASP A 183 -4.33 -10.75 -10.99
CA ASP A 183 -4.23 -11.15 -9.59
C ASP A 183 -5.59 -11.40 -8.93
N GLY A 184 -6.71 -11.20 -9.63
CA GLY A 184 -8.08 -11.32 -9.10
C GLY A 184 -9.08 -10.38 -9.78
N SER A 185 -10.23 -10.14 -9.15
CA SER A 185 -11.20 -9.13 -9.63
C SER A 185 -10.83 -7.72 -9.17
N ILE A 186 -11.12 -6.73 -10.00
CA ILE A 186 -11.02 -5.30 -9.66
C ILE A 186 -12.42 -4.72 -9.48
N PRO A 187 -12.59 -3.73 -8.60
CA PRO A 187 -13.90 -3.20 -8.29
C PRO A 187 -14.45 -2.31 -9.38
N TYR A 188 -15.78 -2.26 -9.50
CA TYR A 188 -16.47 -1.42 -10.48
C TYR A 188 -16.22 0.07 -10.29
N ASP A 189 -15.79 0.51 -9.10
CA ASP A 189 -15.40 1.89 -8.78
C ASP A 189 -13.87 2.10 -8.84
N LEU A 190 -13.09 1.25 -9.52
CA LEU A 190 -11.64 1.43 -9.67
C LEU A 190 -11.30 2.88 -10.09
N TRP A 191 -10.44 3.58 -9.35
CA TRP A 191 -10.12 5.02 -9.55
C TRP A 191 -11.29 6.02 -9.52
N LEU A 192 -12.54 5.59 -9.31
CA LEU A 192 -13.71 6.47 -9.21
C LEU A 192 -14.24 6.46 -7.78
N ASN A 193 -14.86 7.55 -7.35
CA ASN A 193 -15.55 7.63 -6.08
C ASN A 193 -17.04 7.82 -6.35
N GLU A 194 -17.83 6.77 -6.11
CA GLU A 194 -19.29 6.82 -6.29
C GLU A 194 -19.97 7.78 -5.31
N THR A 195 -19.41 7.98 -4.11
CA THR A 195 -20.03 8.85 -3.09
C THR A 195 -19.81 10.33 -3.39
N THR A 196 -18.65 10.69 -3.93
CA THR A 196 -18.31 12.09 -4.22
C THR A 196 -18.41 12.44 -5.69
N ASN A 197 -18.66 11.47 -6.58
CA ASN A 197 -18.64 11.63 -8.02
C ASN A 197 -17.33 12.27 -8.54
N GLU A 198 -16.20 11.77 -8.03
CA GLU A 198 -14.86 12.25 -8.37
C GLU A 198 -13.96 11.14 -8.90
N ILE A 199 -12.94 11.53 -9.66
CA ILE A 199 -11.82 10.68 -10.07
C ILE A 199 -10.70 10.78 -9.02
N LYS A 200 -10.31 9.64 -8.44
CA LYS A 200 -9.32 9.52 -7.36
C LYS A 200 -7.91 9.84 -7.89
N SER A 201 -7.15 10.74 -7.25
CA SER A 201 -5.78 11.15 -7.68
C SER A 201 -4.67 10.10 -7.52
N VAL A 202 -5.01 8.90 -7.07
CA VAL A 202 -4.05 7.98 -6.45
C VAL A 202 -3.22 7.16 -7.47
N CYS A 203 -3.57 7.14 -8.75
CA CYS A 203 -2.92 6.22 -9.72
C CYS A 203 -2.86 6.83 -11.13
N TRP A 204 -1.95 7.78 -11.35
CA TRP A 204 -1.79 8.45 -12.64
C TRP A 204 -0.33 8.57 -13.02
N SER A 205 -0.02 8.52 -14.32
CA SER A 205 1.28 8.96 -14.85
C SER A 205 1.53 10.43 -14.50
N LYS A 206 2.77 10.91 -14.52
CA LYS A 206 3.08 12.33 -14.26
C LYS A 206 2.38 13.22 -15.27
N LEU A 207 2.28 12.75 -16.51
CA LEU A 207 1.55 13.41 -17.58
C LEU A 207 0.08 13.63 -17.17
N TYR A 208 -0.66 12.57 -16.86
CA TYR A 208 -2.05 12.70 -16.43
C TYR A 208 -2.19 13.43 -15.10
N TYR A 209 -1.28 13.21 -14.14
CA TYR A 209 -1.30 13.91 -12.86
C TYR A 209 -1.20 15.43 -13.06
N ARG A 210 -0.28 15.90 -13.92
CA ARG A 210 -0.16 17.33 -14.24
C ARG A 210 -1.36 17.89 -15.00
N LEU A 211 -1.91 17.10 -15.92
CA LEU A 211 -3.07 17.48 -16.71
C LEU A 211 -4.33 17.65 -15.86
N LEU A 212 -4.52 16.77 -14.87
CA LEU A 212 -5.76 16.65 -14.10
C LEU A 212 -5.71 17.35 -12.74
N PHE A 213 -4.53 17.45 -12.12
CA PHE A 213 -4.34 18.00 -10.78
C PHE A 213 -3.27 19.12 -10.75
N PRO A 214 -3.46 20.22 -11.51
CA PRO A 214 -2.56 21.37 -11.44
C PRO A 214 -2.69 22.09 -10.09
N SER A 215 -1.65 22.82 -9.70
CA SER A 215 -1.63 23.64 -8.48
C SER A 215 -2.67 24.75 -8.53
N ASN A 216 -2.93 25.30 -9.72
CA ASN A 216 -4.04 26.19 -10.00
C ASN A 216 -5.05 25.52 -10.94
N ILE A 217 -6.18 25.05 -10.38
CA ILE A 217 -7.25 24.36 -11.13
C ILE A 217 -7.78 25.20 -12.30
N SER A 218 -7.72 26.54 -12.24
CA SER A 218 -8.21 27.35 -13.37
C SER A 218 -7.45 27.11 -14.68
N ILE A 219 -6.22 26.60 -14.62
CA ILE A 219 -5.35 26.42 -15.79
C ILE A 219 -5.77 25.24 -16.68
N ASN A 220 -6.43 24.22 -16.11
CA ASN A 220 -6.86 23.04 -16.86
C ASN A 220 -8.37 23.03 -17.16
N ASN A 221 -9.11 24.10 -16.85
CA ASN A 221 -10.57 24.19 -17.08
C ASN A 221 -10.98 23.85 -18.52
N GLU A 222 -10.22 24.32 -19.51
CA GLU A 222 -10.46 23.99 -20.92
C GLU A 222 -10.28 22.48 -21.17
N PHE A 223 -9.18 21.91 -20.70
CA PHE A 223 -8.89 20.48 -20.84
C PHE A 223 -9.96 19.60 -20.18
N VAL A 224 -10.41 19.96 -18.96
CA VAL A 224 -11.53 19.28 -18.27
C VAL A 224 -12.83 19.41 -19.07
N SER A 225 -13.10 20.57 -19.66
CA SER A 225 -14.28 20.79 -20.49
C SER A 225 -14.27 19.93 -21.76
N GLU A 226 -13.11 19.77 -22.39
CA GLU A 226 -12.95 18.92 -23.57
C GLU A 226 -13.12 17.44 -23.24
N ILE A 227 -12.64 16.97 -22.08
CA ILE A 227 -12.91 15.60 -21.60
C ILE A 227 -14.42 15.37 -21.47
N LYS A 228 -15.14 16.31 -20.83
CA LYS A 228 -16.60 16.22 -20.67
C LYS A 228 -17.33 16.23 -22.01
N ASN A 229 -16.95 17.14 -22.91
CA ASN A 229 -17.52 17.22 -24.25
C ASN A 229 -17.27 15.93 -25.04
N ARG A 230 -16.05 15.38 -24.96
CA ARG A 230 -15.69 14.14 -25.61
C ARG A 230 -16.47 12.95 -25.07
N TRP A 231 -16.64 12.84 -23.75
CA TRP A 231 -17.51 11.84 -23.13
C TRP A 231 -18.95 11.98 -23.63
N GLY A 232 -19.52 13.20 -23.62
CA GLY A 232 -20.87 13.46 -24.14
C GLY A 232 -21.03 13.05 -25.61
N TYR A 233 -20.02 13.28 -26.44
CA TYR A 233 -20.00 12.84 -27.83
C TYR A 233 -19.99 11.31 -27.95
N ILE A 234 -19.11 10.62 -27.21
CA ILE A 234 -19.03 9.14 -27.17
C ILE A 234 -20.40 8.56 -26.81
N ARG A 235 -21.01 9.08 -25.74
CA ARG A 235 -22.32 8.62 -25.24
C ARG A 235 -23.45 8.83 -26.23
N SER A 236 -23.41 9.92 -26.99
CA SER A 236 -24.49 10.28 -27.92
C SER A 236 -24.35 9.64 -29.31
N ASN A 237 -23.12 9.29 -29.73
CA ASN A 237 -22.84 8.94 -31.13
C ASN A 237 -22.08 7.62 -31.33
N LEU A 238 -21.27 7.18 -30.36
CA LEU A 238 -20.32 6.09 -30.57
C LEU A 238 -20.63 4.84 -29.75
N LEU A 239 -20.89 4.98 -28.44
CA LEU A 239 -21.12 3.85 -27.54
C LEU A 239 -22.18 4.15 -26.48
N ASN A 240 -23.13 3.22 -26.36
CA ASN A 240 -23.95 3.08 -25.16
C ASN A 240 -23.77 1.70 -24.50
N SER A 241 -24.26 1.59 -23.25
CA SER A 241 -24.10 0.39 -22.43
C SER A 241 -24.77 -0.82 -23.06
N ASP A 242 -25.98 -0.63 -23.60
CA ASP A 242 -26.80 -1.70 -24.16
C ASP A 242 -26.15 -2.28 -25.42
N ASP A 243 -25.67 -1.42 -26.32
CA ASP A 243 -24.97 -1.82 -27.53
C ASP A 243 -23.67 -2.58 -27.22
N LEU A 244 -22.93 -2.16 -26.19
CA LEU A 244 -21.71 -2.83 -25.78
C LEU A 244 -21.99 -4.20 -25.13
N ILE A 245 -23.07 -4.33 -24.36
CA ILE A 245 -23.53 -5.62 -23.81
C ILE A 245 -23.99 -6.56 -24.94
N ILE A 246 -24.74 -6.04 -25.91
CA ILE A 246 -25.14 -6.81 -27.12
C ILE A 246 -23.90 -7.28 -27.87
N TYR A 247 -22.89 -6.40 -28.03
CA TYR A 247 -21.63 -6.75 -28.67
C TYR A 247 -20.88 -7.85 -27.91
N PHE A 248 -20.74 -7.70 -26.58
CA PHE A 248 -20.16 -8.71 -25.71
C PHE A 248 -20.86 -10.06 -25.88
N ASN A 249 -22.18 -10.09 -25.77
CA ASN A 249 -22.97 -11.32 -25.86
C ASN A 249 -22.86 -12.00 -27.23
N LYS A 250 -22.73 -11.21 -28.30
CA LYS A 250 -22.45 -11.72 -29.66
C LYS A 250 -21.09 -12.40 -29.76
N LEU A 251 -20.08 -11.93 -29.02
CA LEU A 251 -18.76 -12.58 -28.96
C LEU A 251 -18.75 -13.79 -28.02
N TYR A 252 -19.43 -13.71 -26.87
CA TYR A 252 -19.37 -14.70 -25.80
C TYR A 252 -20.24 -15.94 -26.06
N SER A 253 -21.50 -15.74 -26.48
CA SER A 253 -22.47 -16.84 -26.64
C SER A 253 -21.98 -17.98 -27.56
N PRO A 254 -21.33 -17.72 -28.72
CA PRO A 254 -20.87 -18.79 -29.62
C PRO A 254 -19.73 -19.64 -29.05
N ILE A 255 -18.97 -19.12 -28.08
CA ILE A 255 -17.80 -19.79 -27.51
C ILE A 255 -18.05 -20.45 -26.16
N LEU A 256 -19.17 -20.15 -25.48
CA LEU A 256 -19.50 -20.66 -24.15
C LEU A 256 -19.40 -22.19 -24.06
N ASN A 257 -20.07 -22.91 -24.95
CA ASN A 257 -20.03 -24.39 -25.00
C ASN A 257 -18.63 -24.97 -25.22
N ARG A 258 -17.72 -24.18 -25.80
CA ARG A 258 -16.32 -24.58 -26.07
C ARG A 258 -15.45 -24.28 -24.85
N LEU A 259 -15.70 -23.17 -24.16
CA LEU A 259 -15.02 -22.81 -22.91
C LEU A 259 -15.27 -23.85 -21.80
N PHE A 260 -16.50 -24.37 -21.70
CA PHE A 260 -16.83 -25.47 -20.78
C PHE A 260 -15.97 -26.72 -20.98
N ARG A 261 -15.45 -26.95 -22.20
CA ARG A 261 -14.58 -28.11 -22.50
C ARG A 261 -13.13 -27.90 -22.08
N THR A 262 -12.74 -26.65 -21.81
CA THR A 262 -11.36 -26.25 -21.51
C THR A 262 -11.15 -25.78 -20.07
N THR A 263 -12.22 -25.51 -19.33
CA THR A 263 -12.16 -25.12 -17.91
C THR A 263 -12.27 -26.34 -16.99
N ARG A 264 -11.69 -26.23 -15.79
CA ARG A 264 -11.88 -27.20 -14.69
C ARG A 264 -13.00 -26.78 -13.73
N SER A 265 -13.51 -25.56 -13.84
CA SER A 265 -14.57 -24.99 -12.99
C SER A 265 -15.63 -24.34 -13.87
N ASN A 266 -16.88 -24.81 -13.72
CA ASN A 266 -18.03 -24.27 -14.46
C ASN A 266 -18.49 -22.92 -13.88
N ASP A 267 -18.39 -22.74 -12.56
CA ASP A 267 -18.86 -21.55 -11.84
C ASP A 267 -18.14 -20.27 -12.27
N PHE A 268 -16.86 -20.35 -12.64
CA PHE A 268 -16.12 -19.21 -13.18
C PHE A 268 -16.71 -18.70 -14.50
N LEU A 269 -17.17 -19.60 -15.38
CA LEU A 269 -17.75 -19.23 -16.67
C LEU A 269 -19.15 -18.64 -16.54
N GLU A 270 -19.93 -19.13 -15.57
CA GLU A 270 -21.26 -18.59 -15.29
C GLU A 270 -21.16 -17.16 -14.77
N ASN A 271 -20.26 -16.91 -13.81
CA ASN A 271 -20.07 -15.56 -13.25
C ASN A 271 -19.34 -14.59 -14.19
N PHE A 272 -18.60 -15.08 -15.20
CA PHE A 272 -17.79 -14.23 -16.07
C PHE A 272 -18.61 -13.22 -16.89
N ALA A 273 -19.76 -13.66 -17.44
CA ALA A 273 -20.64 -12.78 -18.20
C ALA A 273 -21.25 -11.71 -17.29
N ASP A 274 -21.79 -12.12 -16.15
CA ASP A 274 -22.38 -11.22 -15.16
C ASP A 274 -21.38 -10.16 -14.70
N ILE A 275 -20.11 -10.51 -14.46
CA ILE A 275 -19.06 -9.55 -14.08
C ILE A 275 -18.85 -8.50 -15.18
N ILE A 276 -18.77 -8.91 -16.45
CA ILE A 276 -18.55 -7.97 -17.57
C ILE A 276 -19.77 -7.08 -17.78
N GLU A 277 -20.99 -7.64 -17.77
CA GLU A 277 -22.21 -6.87 -17.95
C GLU A 277 -22.41 -5.87 -16.82
N ASN A 278 -22.25 -6.29 -15.57
CA ASN A 278 -22.29 -5.40 -14.42
C ASN A 278 -21.19 -4.33 -14.49
N TRP A 279 -19.97 -4.70 -14.91
CA TRP A 279 -18.90 -3.72 -15.12
C TRP A 279 -19.33 -2.63 -16.10
N ILE A 280 -19.86 -3.01 -17.26
CA ILE A 280 -20.31 -2.07 -18.29
C ILE A 280 -21.39 -1.15 -17.71
N LEU A 281 -22.45 -1.70 -17.13
CA LEU A 281 -23.57 -0.93 -16.58
C LEU A 281 -23.11 0.05 -15.50
N THR A 282 -22.39 -0.46 -14.49
CA THR A 282 -21.92 0.37 -13.38
C THR A 282 -20.93 1.43 -13.86
N ARG A 283 -19.99 1.08 -14.77
CA ARG A 283 -19.00 2.06 -15.24
C ARG A 283 -19.58 3.18 -16.06
N PHE A 284 -20.49 2.88 -16.98
CA PHE A 284 -21.17 3.94 -17.73
C PHE A 284 -21.95 4.84 -16.77
N SER A 285 -22.67 4.29 -15.80
CA SER A 285 -23.41 5.10 -14.82
C SER A 285 -22.50 6.00 -13.98
N LEU A 286 -21.38 5.47 -13.47
CA LEU A 286 -20.43 6.26 -12.68
C LEU A 286 -19.81 7.38 -13.51
N LEU A 287 -19.34 7.08 -14.72
CA LEU A 287 -18.73 8.09 -15.59
C LEU A 287 -19.75 9.13 -16.06
N ASP A 288 -20.99 8.72 -16.33
CA ASP A 288 -22.08 9.67 -16.61
C ASP A 288 -22.32 10.60 -15.43
N ASN A 289 -22.37 10.10 -14.19
CA ASN A 289 -22.52 10.95 -13.01
C ASN A 289 -21.36 11.94 -12.86
N ILE A 290 -20.13 11.45 -12.95
CA ILE A 290 -18.91 12.26 -12.80
C ILE A 290 -18.86 13.36 -13.87
N PHE A 291 -19.01 13.00 -15.15
CA PHE A 291 -18.83 13.97 -16.24
C PHE A 291 -20.03 14.89 -16.43
N ASN A 292 -21.21 14.58 -15.88
CA ASN A 292 -22.40 15.43 -15.95
C ASN A 292 -22.55 16.42 -14.76
N GLU A 293 -21.76 16.29 -13.68
CA GLU A 293 -21.77 17.25 -12.55
C GLU A 293 -20.98 18.55 -12.84
N GLN A 294 -21.26 19.62 -12.07
CA GLN A 294 -20.64 20.95 -12.26
C GLN A 294 -19.41 21.23 -11.36
N ASP A 295 -18.47 21.95 -11.98
CA ASP A 295 -17.25 22.64 -11.51
C ASP A 295 -15.98 21.85 -11.13
N SER A 296 -16.02 20.66 -10.53
CA SER A 296 -14.79 19.88 -10.29
C SER A 296 -15.04 18.37 -10.28
N ILE A 297 -14.25 17.61 -11.03
CA ILE A 297 -14.32 16.14 -11.08
C ILE A 297 -13.01 15.48 -10.62
N PHE A 298 -12.01 16.30 -10.26
CA PHE A 298 -10.66 15.89 -9.88
C PHE A 298 -10.33 16.49 -8.52
N TYR A 299 -10.01 15.66 -7.54
CA TYR A 299 -9.63 16.09 -6.20
C TYR A 299 -8.34 15.43 -5.77
N ASP A 300 -7.35 16.25 -5.36
CA ASP A 300 -6.08 15.76 -4.85
C ASP A 300 -5.93 16.04 -3.35
N ASN A 301 -5.96 14.96 -2.56
CA ASN A 301 -5.64 14.99 -1.13
C ASN A 301 -4.34 14.26 -0.80
N PHE A 302 -3.64 13.72 -1.80
CA PHE A 302 -2.51 12.84 -1.55
C PHE A 302 -1.20 13.60 -1.62
N LYS A 303 -0.76 14.10 -0.46
CA LYS A 303 0.65 14.48 -0.30
C LYS A 303 1.49 13.20 -0.24
N SER A 304 2.53 13.12 -1.07
CA SER A 304 3.62 12.14 -0.92
C SER A 304 4.03 12.06 0.54
N PRO A 305 4.25 10.87 1.10
CA PRO A 305 4.64 10.74 2.49
C PRO A 305 6.08 11.18 2.56
N PHE A 306 6.29 12.28 3.26
CA PHE A 306 7.58 12.70 3.80
C PHE A 306 8.51 13.37 2.76
N ARG A 307 8.90 14.61 3.10
CA ARG A 307 9.71 15.54 2.29
C ARG A 307 10.85 16.16 3.11
N GLU A 308 11.15 15.62 4.29
CA GLU A 308 12.30 16.03 5.08
C GLU A 308 13.38 14.95 4.93
N GLU A 309 14.62 15.35 4.66
CA GLU A 309 15.75 14.45 4.34
C GLU A 309 15.57 13.66 3.02
N ASP A 310 15.23 14.34 1.92
CA ASP A 310 14.99 13.78 0.57
C ASP A 310 16.15 12.91 0.02
N GLU A 311 17.36 13.05 0.59
CA GLU A 311 18.52 12.21 0.26
C GLU A 311 18.39 10.78 0.82
N ILE A 312 17.69 10.62 1.95
CA ILE A 312 17.49 9.35 2.65
C ILE A 312 16.11 8.77 2.31
N PHE A 313 15.08 9.58 2.52
CA PHE A 313 13.69 9.13 2.42
C PHE A 313 13.10 9.34 1.03
N GLY A 314 12.16 8.46 0.69
CA GLY A 314 11.37 8.52 -0.54
C GLY A 314 11.37 7.20 -1.30
N PHE A 315 10.70 7.19 -2.45
CA PHE A 315 10.55 5.98 -3.24
C PHE A 315 11.87 5.55 -3.88
N SER A 316 12.21 4.27 -3.71
CA SER A 316 13.35 3.60 -4.35
C SER A 316 13.23 3.48 -5.88
N SER A 317 12.01 3.45 -6.40
CA SER A 317 11.72 3.30 -7.83
C SER A 317 10.35 3.85 -8.20
N PRO A 318 10.07 4.13 -9.49
CA PRO A 318 8.73 4.51 -9.93
C PRO A 318 7.67 3.45 -9.58
N ALA A 319 8.02 2.16 -9.73
CA ALA A 319 7.17 1.04 -9.32
C ALA A 319 6.81 1.07 -7.84
N ALA A 320 7.78 1.32 -6.96
CA ALA A 320 7.54 1.43 -5.53
C ALA A 320 6.52 2.53 -5.22
N ARG A 321 6.66 3.70 -5.85
CA ARG A 321 5.70 4.78 -5.66
C ARG A 321 4.29 4.42 -6.12
N ARG A 322 4.13 3.86 -7.32
CA ARG A 322 2.80 3.49 -7.83
C ARG A 322 2.12 2.50 -6.89
N HIS A 323 2.86 1.48 -6.45
CA HIS A 323 2.37 0.52 -5.47
C HIS A 323 2.04 1.17 -4.12
N TYR A 324 2.83 2.14 -3.67
CA TYR A 324 2.54 2.90 -2.47
C TYR A 324 1.19 3.62 -2.58
N PHE A 325 0.96 4.34 -3.68
CA PHE A 325 -0.30 5.04 -3.86
C PHE A 325 -1.47 4.06 -4.03
N LYS A 326 -1.36 3.01 -4.86
CA LYS A 326 -2.40 1.96 -4.95
C LYS A 326 -2.82 1.45 -3.56
N SER A 327 -1.83 1.20 -2.69
CA SER A 327 -2.08 0.72 -1.33
C SER A 327 -2.52 1.80 -0.35
N SER A 328 -2.32 3.09 -0.63
CA SER A 328 -2.76 4.16 0.28
C SER A 328 -4.28 4.21 0.40
N LEU A 329 -5.01 3.70 -0.61
CA LEU A 329 -6.45 3.50 -0.54
C LEU A 329 -6.87 2.64 0.66
N LEU A 330 -6.03 1.69 1.09
CA LEU A 330 -6.29 0.78 2.21
C LEU A 330 -6.03 1.41 3.59
N PHE A 331 -5.38 2.56 3.63
CA PHE A 331 -4.98 3.22 4.87
C PHE A 331 -5.62 4.59 5.03
N SER A 332 -6.75 4.82 4.37
CA SER A 332 -7.52 6.03 4.57
C SER A 332 -8.20 6.00 5.94
N THR A 333 -7.97 7.05 6.74
CA THR A 333 -8.65 7.25 8.03
C THR A 333 -9.99 7.98 7.89
N GLN A 334 -10.47 8.17 6.65
CA GLN A 334 -11.77 8.78 6.34
C GLN A 334 -12.88 7.74 6.09
N LYS A 335 -12.53 6.45 6.08
CA LYS A 335 -13.49 5.35 5.92
C LYS A 335 -13.09 4.18 6.81
N ILE A 336 -14.06 3.39 7.25
CA ILE A 336 -13.81 2.10 7.89
C ILE A 336 -13.91 1.04 6.80
N HIS A 337 -12.81 0.32 6.59
CA HIS A 337 -12.72 -0.73 5.59
C HIS A 337 -13.54 -1.96 5.97
N GLU A 338 -13.93 -2.75 4.98
CA GLU A 338 -14.51 -4.07 5.20
C GLU A 338 -13.52 -5.15 4.75
N VAL A 339 -13.09 -6.01 5.65
CA VAL A 339 -12.22 -7.15 5.33
C VAL A 339 -13.03 -8.42 5.49
N SER A 340 -13.19 -9.17 4.41
CA SER A 340 -13.87 -10.46 4.41
C SER A 340 -12.88 -11.58 4.11
N ILE A 341 -12.89 -12.62 4.92
CA ILE A 341 -12.06 -13.82 4.77
C ILE A 341 -12.98 -15.01 4.51
N VAL A 342 -12.72 -15.76 3.45
CA VAL A 342 -13.34 -17.07 3.19
C VAL A 342 -12.28 -18.14 3.37
N ILE A 343 -12.53 -19.09 4.27
CA ILE A 343 -11.57 -20.14 4.64
C ILE A 343 -12.29 -21.46 4.90
N GLN A 344 -11.65 -22.59 4.61
CA GLN A 344 -12.24 -23.89 4.96
C GLN A 344 -12.26 -24.08 6.49
N SER A 345 -13.35 -24.65 7.02
CA SER A 345 -13.56 -24.82 8.46
C SER A 345 -12.45 -25.61 9.15
N ASP A 346 -11.92 -26.64 8.49
CA ASP A 346 -10.83 -27.47 9.03
C ASP A 346 -9.52 -26.70 9.13
N TYR A 347 -9.19 -25.87 8.14
CA TYR A 347 -8.03 -24.97 8.18
C TYR A 347 -8.19 -23.95 9.31
N PHE A 348 -9.34 -23.29 9.39
CA PHE A 348 -9.57 -22.30 10.45
C PHE A 348 -9.48 -22.94 11.84
N PHE A 349 -10.09 -24.12 12.02
CA PHE A 349 -10.02 -24.88 13.28
C PHE A 349 -8.60 -25.31 13.65
N ASP A 350 -7.82 -25.86 12.72
CA ASP A 350 -6.42 -26.23 12.96
C ASP A 350 -5.56 -25.01 13.31
N MET A 351 -5.77 -23.87 12.64
CA MET A 351 -5.10 -22.62 12.99
C MET A 351 -5.37 -22.19 14.43
N LEU A 352 -6.63 -22.27 14.89
CA LEU A 352 -7.00 -21.94 16.27
C LEU A 352 -6.38 -22.92 17.28
N ASN A 353 -6.32 -24.22 16.96
CA ASN A 353 -5.64 -25.19 17.83
C ASN A 353 -4.13 -24.91 17.94
N ARG A 354 -3.47 -24.64 16.81
CA ARG A 354 -2.02 -24.36 16.76
C ARG A 354 -1.63 -23.06 17.47
N LYS A 355 -2.57 -22.15 17.72
CA LYS A 355 -2.36 -20.96 18.58
C LYS A 355 -1.77 -21.35 19.94
N HIS A 356 -2.15 -22.51 20.47
CA HIS A 356 -1.71 -23.02 21.77
C HIS A 356 -0.49 -23.96 21.69
N ASP A 357 0.08 -24.18 20.50
CA ASP A 357 1.29 -24.96 20.33
C ASP A 357 2.49 -24.23 20.94
N ASN A 358 3.37 -24.93 21.67
CA ASN A 358 4.58 -24.34 22.20
C ASN A 358 5.64 -24.10 21.12
N ASP A 359 5.55 -24.78 19.98
CA ASP A 359 6.40 -24.55 18.81
C ASP A 359 5.83 -23.42 17.93
N ARG A 360 6.56 -22.30 17.88
CA ARG A 360 6.18 -21.14 17.07
C ARG A 360 6.27 -21.35 15.57
N ILE A 361 7.04 -22.33 15.10
CA ILE A 361 7.06 -22.71 13.67
C ILE A 361 5.69 -23.28 13.31
N ASN A 362 5.16 -24.16 14.16
CA ASN A 362 3.82 -24.71 13.99
C ASN A 362 2.76 -23.61 14.12
N GLU A 363 2.85 -22.71 15.11
CA GLU A 363 1.88 -21.60 15.28
C GLU A 363 1.78 -20.71 14.03
N ARG A 364 2.89 -20.48 13.32
CA ARG A 364 3.02 -19.43 12.29
C ARG A 364 2.83 -19.93 10.86
N GLN A 365 2.23 -21.09 10.65
CA GLN A 365 1.90 -21.61 9.31
C GLN A 365 0.79 -20.79 8.66
N TYR A 366 0.96 -20.44 7.38
CA TYR A 366 -0.04 -19.75 6.56
C TYR A 366 -0.94 -20.76 5.87
N MET A 367 -2.25 -20.60 6.02
CA MET A 367 -3.26 -21.45 5.38
C MET A 367 -3.91 -20.75 4.19
N PRO A 368 -4.44 -21.49 3.21
CA PRO A 368 -5.19 -20.92 2.10
C PRO A 368 -6.44 -20.20 2.59
N ALA A 369 -6.62 -18.96 2.14
CA ALA A 369 -7.88 -18.23 2.27
C ALA A 369 -8.08 -17.30 1.07
N ASP A 370 -9.35 -16.98 0.81
CA ASP A 370 -9.71 -15.92 -0.12
C ASP A 370 -10.01 -14.66 0.70
N ILE A 371 -9.38 -13.56 0.29
CA ILE A 371 -9.39 -12.30 1.04
C ILE A 371 -9.99 -11.22 0.17
N SER A 372 -10.98 -10.54 0.71
CA SER A 372 -11.53 -9.31 0.14
C SER A 372 -11.32 -8.14 1.09
N ILE A 373 -10.87 -7.00 0.57
CA ILE A 373 -10.82 -5.73 1.30
C ILE A 373 -11.59 -4.70 0.48
N ASP A 374 -12.67 -4.19 1.06
CA ASP A 374 -13.73 -3.48 0.37
C ASP A 374 -14.19 -4.29 -0.87
N ASN A 375 -14.04 -3.72 -2.06
CA ASN A 375 -14.45 -4.33 -3.32
C ASN A 375 -13.28 -5.02 -4.06
N TYR A 376 -12.07 -5.07 -3.48
CA TYR A 376 -10.91 -5.78 -4.05
C TYR A 376 -10.81 -7.18 -3.46
N SER A 377 -10.55 -8.19 -4.27
CA SER A 377 -10.44 -9.58 -3.80
C SER A 377 -9.23 -10.30 -4.38
N MET A 378 -8.74 -11.29 -3.63
CA MET A 378 -7.61 -12.12 -4.00
C MET A 378 -7.77 -13.51 -3.39
N ASP A 379 -7.73 -14.54 -4.24
CA ASP A 379 -7.85 -15.95 -3.85
C ASP A 379 -6.49 -16.56 -3.48
N ASN A 380 -6.47 -17.76 -2.92
CA ASN A 380 -5.22 -18.53 -2.70
C ASN A 380 -4.12 -17.73 -1.97
N THR A 381 -4.53 -16.96 -0.97
CA THR A 381 -3.63 -16.13 -0.16
C THR A 381 -3.25 -16.86 1.13
N GLY A 382 -2.15 -16.44 1.75
CA GLY A 382 -1.78 -16.93 3.08
C GLY A 382 -2.51 -16.19 4.18
N PHE A 383 -3.21 -16.90 5.05
CA PHE A 383 -3.86 -16.38 6.25
C PHE A 383 -3.34 -17.10 7.51
N ARG A 384 -3.01 -16.35 8.56
CA ARG A 384 -2.62 -16.93 9.85
C ARG A 384 -2.88 -16.00 11.04
N ILE A 385 -2.93 -16.56 12.24
CA ILE A 385 -2.85 -15.79 13.50
C ILE A 385 -1.46 -15.12 13.63
N ARG A 386 -1.43 -13.93 14.22
CA ARG A 386 -0.24 -13.11 14.52
C ARG A 386 -0.15 -12.82 16.02
N GLY A 387 0.97 -13.17 16.65
CA GLY A 387 1.45 -12.47 17.85
C GLY A 387 1.77 -13.40 19.01
N ASN A 388 2.70 -12.98 19.87
CA ASN A 388 3.19 -13.81 20.97
C ASN A 388 2.17 -13.93 22.12
N TYR A 389 1.37 -12.89 22.36
CA TYR A 389 0.40 -12.81 23.45
C TYR A 389 -1.05 -13.06 23.03
N ASN A 390 -1.31 -13.35 21.74
CA ASN A 390 -2.67 -13.70 21.28
C ASN A 390 -3.25 -14.90 22.04
N ARG A 391 -2.39 -15.78 22.58
CA ARG A 391 -2.79 -16.98 23.35
C ARG A 391 -3.75 -16.69 24.50
N ILE A 392 -3.71 -15.48 25.04
CA ILE A 392 -4.53 -15.09 26.20
C ILE A 392 -5.86 -14.47 25.76
N TYR A 393 -5.93 -13.86 24.58
CA TYR A 393 -7.09 -13.08 24.15
C TYR A 393 -7.99 -13.85 23.19
N PRO A 394 -9.33 -13.79 23.35
CA PRO A 394 -10.27 -14.51 22.49
C PRO A 394 -10.47 -13.83 21.11
N LYS A 395 -10.02 -12.59 20.95
CA LYS A 395 -10.00 -11.85 19.68
C LYS A 395 -8.58 -11.82 19.10
N ASP A 396 -8.37 -12.61 18.06
CA ASP A 396 -7.05 -12.83 17.46
C ASP A 396 -6.66 -11.75 16.46
N SER A 397 -5.40 -11.33 16.51
CA SER A 397 -4.79 -10.59 15.40
C SER A 397 -4.38 -11.55 14.27
N PHE A 398 -4.47 -11.11 13.02
CA PHE A 398 -4.14 -11.92 11.85
C PHE A 398 -3.07 -11.28 10.96
N LYS A 399 -2.42 -12.13 10.15
CA LYS A 399 -1.52 -11.73 9.08
C LYS A 399 -2.02 -12.27 7.75
N LEU A 400 -2.15 -11.38 6.78
CA LEU A 400 -2.56 -11.66 5.41
C LEU A 400 -1.28 -11.61 4.55
N LYS A 401 -0.93 -12.67 3.83
CA LYS A 401 0.27 -12.73 2.98
C LYS A 401 -0.13 -13.16 1.57
N PHE A 402 -0.24 -12.17 0.69
CA PHE A 402 -0.59 -12.34 -0.72
C PHE A 402 0.51 -13.00 -1.54
N SER A 403 1.76 -12.89 -1.07
CA SER A 403 2.94 -13.48 -1.72
C SER A 403 3.41 -14.80 -1.10
N GLU A 404 2.52 -15.52 -0.43
CA GLU A 404 2.84 -16.84 0.13
C GLU A 404 2.83 -17.91 -0.97
N THR A 405 3.95 -18.62 -1.13
CA THR A 405 4.12 -19.67 -2.14
C THR A 405 3.85 -21.05 -1.56
N GLU A 406 3.86 -21.20 -0.24
CA GLU A 406 3.68 -22.47 0.46
C GLU A 406 2.54 -22.32 1.45
N LEU A 407 1.36 -22.83 1.08
CA LEU A 407 0.17 -22.78 1.91
C LEU A 407 -0.01 -24.12 2.62
N TYR A 408 0.01 -24.11 3.94
CA TYR A 408 -0.17 -25.27 4.79
C TYR A 408 -1.61 -25.77 4.77
N LEU A 409 -1.81 -27.07 4.58
CA LEU A 409 -3.12 -27.71 4.47
C LEU A 409 -3.49 -28.58 5.68
N GLY A 410 -2.65 -28.57 6.74
CA GLY A 410 -2.77 -29.50 7.88
C GLY A 410 -1.88 -30.74 7.72
N GLU A 411 -1.59 -31.40 8.84
CA GLU A 411 -0.86 -32.69 8.91
C GLU A 411 0.47 -32.75 8.12
N GLY A 412 1.20 -31.63 8.02
CA GLY A 412 2.45 -31.58 7.26
C GLY A 412 2.30 -31.44 5.74
N LEU A 413 1.07 -31.30 5.23
CA LEU A 413 0.78 -31.13 3.80
C LEU A 413 0.83 -29.64 3.38
N TYR A 414 1.29 -29.40 2.15
CA TYR A 414 1.42 -28.06 1.59
C TYR A 414 0.89 -27.99 0.14
N LYS A 415 0.25 -26.87 -0.18
CA LYS A 415 -0.04 -26.43 -1.55
C LYS A 415 1.03 -25.44 -2.00
N TYR A 416 1.77 -25.80 -3.03
CA TYR A 416 2.82 -24.96 -3.62
C TYR A 416 2.25 -24.14 -4.78
N ILE A 417 2.38 -22.82 -4.70
CA ILE A 417 1.93 -21.85 -5.73
C ILE A 417 3.08 -20.88 -6.03
N PRO A 418 4.09 -21.28 -6.82
CA PRO A 418 5.27 -20.45 -7.11
C PRO A 418 4.92 -19.08 -7.72
N GLU A 419 3.81 -19.00 -8.44
CA GLU A 419 3.30 -17.78 -9.07
C GLU A 419 2.99 -16.68 -8.04
N ASN A 420 2.68 -17.06 -6.78
CA ASN A 420 2.43 -16.09 -5.71
C ASN A 420 3.69 -15.30 -5.30
N ALA A 421 4.91 -15.73 -5.63
CA ALA A 421 6.15 -15.12 -5.12
C ALA A 421 6.22 -13.58 -5.33
N ASN A 422 5.67 -13.10 -6.44
CA ASN A 422 5.62 -11.69 -6.82
C ASN A 422 4.23 -11.06 -6.75
N ARG A 423 3.22 -11.79 -6.25
CA ARG A 423 1.84 -11.30 -6.13
C ARG A 423 1.74 -10.14 -5.14
N ARG A 424 0.87 -9.19 -5.44
CA ARG A 424 0.66 -7.97 -4.62
C ARG A 424 -0.82 -7.63 -4.58
N PHE A 425 -1.35 -7.35 -3.40
CA PHE A 425 -2.68 -6.77 -3.22
C PHE A 425 -2.55 -5.26 -3.15
N LEU A 426 -2.99 -4.55 -4.20
CA LEU A 426 -2.84 -3.10 -4.33
C LEU A 426 -1.40 -2.61 -4.09
N GLY A 427 -0.41 -3.39 -4.51
CA GLY A 427 1.01 -3.08 -4.33
C GLY A 427 1.65 -3.70 -3.08
N LEU A 428 0.89 -4.22 -2.12
CA LEU A 428 1.42 -4.82 -0.89
C LEU A 428 1.60 -6.33 -1.00
N ARG A 429 2.68 -6.84 -0.38
CA ARG A 429 2.95 -8.29 -0.26
C ARG A 429 2.15 -8.96 0.84
N ARG A 430 1.75 -8.17 1.83
CA ARG A 430 1.12 -8.60 3.08
C ARG A 430 0.58 -7.41 3.85
N LEU A 431 -0.36 -7.70 4.73
CA LEU A 431 -1.04 -6.79 5.63
C LEU A 431 -1.18 -7.46 7.00
N ASN A 432 -1.42 -6.66 8.03
CA ASN A 432 -1.77 -7.17 9.35
C ASN A 432 -3.14 -6.61 9.77
N LEU A 433 -3.95 -7.47 10.39
CA LEU A 433 -5.18 -7.09 11.09
C LEU A 433 -4.91 -7.22 12.58
N ARG A 434 -4.92 -6.11 13.32
CA ARG A 434 -4.58 -6.11 14.74
C ARG A 434 -5.82 -5.89 15.59
N ALA A 435 -6.02 -6.80 16.55
CA ALA A 435 -7.10 -6.71 17.51
C ALA A 435 -6.83 -5.67 18.61
N ALA A 436 -5.56 -5.32 18.82
CA ALA A 436 -5.02 -4.46 19.88
C ALA A 436 -5.79 -4.60 21.20
N PRO A 437 -5.72 -5.76 21.87
CA PRO A 437 -6.65 -6.12 22.94
C PRO A 437 -6.55 -5.27 24.22
N VAL A 438 -5.55 -4.40 24.30
CA VAL A 438 -5.38 -3.44 25.41
C VAL A 438 -5.85 -2.02 25.05
N ASP A 439 -6.11 -1.75 23.77
CA ASP A 439 -6.60 -0.47 23.25
C ASP A 439 -8.04 -0.64 22.78
N PHE A 440 -8.99 -0.39 23.69
CA PHE A 440 -10.42 -0.62 23.45
C PHE A 440 -10.99 0.21 22.31
N SER A 441 -10.44 1.40 22.08
CA SER A 441 -10.89 2.28 21.00
C SER A 441 -10.16 2.02 19.68
N LEU A 442 -9.02 1.33 19.70
CA LEU A 442 -8.12 1.21 18.54
C LEU A 442 -7.62 2.58 18.06
N MET A 443 -7.44 3.55 18.97
CA MET A 443 -7.01 4.91 18.64
C MET A 443 -5.52 5.16 18.88
N ASN A 444 -4.91 4.44 19.82
CA ASN A 444 -3.56 4.74 20.31
C ASN A 444 -2.51 4.66 19.21
N GLU A 445 -2.54 3.58 18.42
CA GLU A 445 -1.59 3.40 17.32
C GLU A 445 -1.85 4.40 16.18
N VAL A 446 -3.11 4.76 15.94
CA VAL A 446 -3.49 5.74 14.90
C VAL A 446 -2.99 7.14 15.25
N ALA A 447 -3.33 7.66 16.43
CA ALA A 447 -2.86 8.97 16.88
C ALA A 447 -1.34 8.98 17.15
N GLY A 448 -0.77 7.85 17.59
CA GLY A 448 0.67 7.67 17.80
C GLY A 448 1.49 7.82 16.52
N TYR A 449 1.07 7.19 15.42
CA TYR A 449 1.78 7.32 14.14
C TYR A 449 1.65 8.73 13.53
N GLU A 450 0.58 9.47 13.80
CA GLU A 450 0.49 10.88 13.37
C GLU A 450 1.60 11.76 13.97
N ILE A 451 2.07 11.46 15.18
CA ILE A 451 3.19 12.19 15.79
C ILE A 451 4.49 11.97 14.99
N PHE A 452 4.74 10.76 14.50
CA PHE A 452 5.86 10.49 13.59
C PHE A 452 5.67 11.20 12.24
N LYS A 453 4.44 11.23 11.70
CA LYS A 453 4.13 11.93 10.44
C LYS A 453 4.34 13.45 10.55
N ILE A 454 4.01 14.06 11.68
CA ILE A 454 4.27 15.49 11.96
C ILE A 454 5.77 15.83 11.80
N LEU A 455 6.65 14.91 12.16
CA LEU A 455 8.12 15.04 12.04
C LEU A 455 8.69 14.61 10.67
N GLY A 456 7.82 14.23 9.73
CA GLY A 456 8.24 13.67 8.45
C GLY A 456 8.99 12.35 8.58
N TYR A 457 8.75 11.57 9.65
CA TYR A 457 9.51 10.37 9.97
C TYR A 457 8.80 9.10 9.44
N PRO A 458 9.51 8.13 8.84
CA PRO A 458 8.89 6.93 8.28
C PRO A 458 8.25 6.07 9.37
N CYS A 459 6.97 5.75 9.18
CA CYS A 459 6.21 4.85 10.04
C CYS A 459 5.22 4.02 9.22
N PRO A 460 4.78 2.84 9.72
CA PRO A 460 3.70 2.08 9.09
C PRO A 460 2.44 2.92 8.90
N ARG A 461 1.73 2.68 7.79
CA ARG A 461 0.38 3.19 7.61
C ARG A 461 -0.64 2.35 8.37
N VAL A 462 -1.69 3.00 8.88
CA VAL A 462 -2.75 2.37 9.67
C VAL A 462 -4.12 2.97 9.33
N SER A 463 -5.16 2.14 9.36
CA SER A 463 -6.58 2.50 9.28
C SER A 463 -7.42 1.49 10.08
N TRP A 464 -8.75 1.64 10.06
CA TRP A 464 -9.68 0.72 10.70
C TRP A 464 -10.37 -0.20 9.69
N ALA A 465 -10.61 -1.44 10.08
CA ALA A 465 -11.33 -2.44 9.29
C ALA A 465 -12.31 -3.27 10.13
N LYS A 466 -13.54 -3.43 9.65
CA LYS A 466 -14.48 -4.46 10.12
C LYS A 466 -14.04 -5.80 9.55
N LEU A 467 -13.79 -6.79 10.40
CA LEU A 467 -13.44 -8.14 9.95
C LEU A 467 -14.69 -9.02 9.89
N TYR A 468 -14.85 -9.74 8.79
CA TYR A 468 -15.81 -10.80 8.62
C TYR A 468 -15.14 -12.11 8.23
N ILE A 469 -15.58 -13.22 8.79
CA ILE A 469 -15.10 -14.57 8.44
C ILE A 469 -16.28 -15.42 8.00
N THR A 470 -16.14 -16.05 6.84
CA THR A 470 -17.05 -17.07 6.31
C THR A 470 -16.28 -18.40 6.27
N GLU A 471 -16.90 -19.46 6.76
CA GLU A 471 -16.32 -20.80 6.70
C GLU A 471 -16.99 -21.68 5.65
N THR A 472 -16.20 -22.48 4.94
CA THR A 472 -16.68 -23.44 3.93
C THR A 472 -16.27 -24.88 4.25
N ASP A 473 -16.95 -25.84 3.62
CA ASP A 473 -16.45 -27.21 3.50
C ASP A 473 -15.38 -27.32 2.37
N ILE A 474 -14.84 -28.53 2.19
CA ILE A 474 -13.85 -28.84 1.14
C ILE A 474 -14.39 -28.67 -0.29
N ASN A 475 -15.71 -28.65 -0.47
CA ASN A 475 -16.36 -28.46 -1.76
C ASN A 475 -16.76 -26.99 -2.00
N GLY A 476 -16.48 -26.09 -1.05
CA GLY A 476 -16.82 -24.66 -1.12
C GLY A 476 -18.22 -24.31 -0.63
N ASN A 477 -18.99 -25.24 -0.07
CA ASN A 477 -20.30 -24.94 0.49
C ASN A 477 -20.16 -24.25 1.86
N PHE A 478 -20.96 -23.24 2.14
CA PHE A 478 -20.92 -22.54 3.43
C PHE A 478 -21.28 -23.49 4.59
N THR A 479 -20.36 -23.59 5.55
CA THR A 479 -20.56 -24.28 6.84
C THR A 479 -20.94 -23.28 7.92
N LYS A 480 -20.38 -22.06 7.86
CA LYS A 480 -20.81 -20.89 8.63
C LYS A 480 -20.86 -19.66 7.74
N SER A 481 -22.02 -19.01 7.73
CA SER A 481 -22.21 -17.74 7.03
C SER A 481 -21.31 -16.64 7.61
N LYS A 482 -21.16 -15.56 6.85
CA LYS A 482 -20.36 -14.37 7.19
C LYS A 482 -20.61 -13.88 8.62
N GLU A 483 -19.64 -14.06 9.51
CA GLU A 483 -19.68 -13.61 10.91
C GLU A 483 -18.82 -12.36 11.14
N TYR A 484 -19.37 -11.34 11.81
CA TYR A 484 -18.62 -10.16 12.21
C TYR A 484 -17.71 -10.46 13.42
N LYS A 485 -16.41 -10.19 13.27
CA LYS A 485 -15.38 -10.44 14.30
C LYS A 485 -14.89 -9.17 15.00
N GLY A 486 -15.52 -8.03 14.74
CA GLY A 486 -15.25 -6.75 15.38
C GLY A 486 -14.43 -5.80 14.50
N LEU A 487 -14.13 -4.63 15.06
CA LEU A 487 -13.21 -3.65 14.49
C LEU A 487 -11.76 -4.08 14.75
N TYR A 488 -10.89 -3.87 13.76
CA TYR A 488 -9.45 -4.14 13.79
C TYR A 488 -8.69 -2.94 13.25
N LEU A 489 -7.41 -2.84 13.62
CA LEU A 489 -6.46 -1.98 12.90
C LEU A 489 -5.93 -2.72 11.66
N LEU A 490 -6.11 -2.13 10.49
CA LEU A 490 -5.45 -2.56 9.26
C LEU A 490 -4.10 -1.84 9.16
N THR A 491 -3.00 -2.59 9.28
CA THR A 491 -1.64 -2.03 9.38
C THR A 491 -0.71 -2.56 8.30
N GLU A 492 0.09 -1.66 7.73
CA GLU A 492 1.19 -1.98 6.82
C GLU A 492 2.26 -2.84 7.52
N ASP A 493 2.89 -3.77 6.82
CA ASP A 493 4.01 -4.54 7.37
C ASP A 493 5.34 -3.83 7.09
N ILE A 494 6.24 -3.76 8.07
CA ILE A 494 7.62 -3.30 7.84
C ILE A 494 8.43 -4.43 7.22
N ASP A 495 8.59 -4.37 5.90
CA ASP A 495 9.39 -5.30 5.11
C ASP A 495 10.09 -4.61 3.93
N LYS A 496 10.65 -5.38 2.98
CA LYS A 496 11.28 -4.83 1.78
C LYS A 496 10.34 -3.91 0.97
N THR A 497 9.03 -4.15 0.99
CA THR A 497 8.03 -3.29 0.35
C THR A 497 7.96 -1.94 1.05
N PHE A 498 7.89 -1.92 2.38
CA PHE A 498 7.97 -0.69 3.17
C PHE A 498 9.27 0.08 2.90
N LEU A 499 10.41 -0.61 2.85
CA LEU A 499 11.69 0.01 2.53
C LEU A 499 11.67 0.65 1.14
N ASN A 500 11.16 -0.07 0.14
CA ASN A 500 11.05 0.45 -1.22
C ASN A 500 10.20 1.74 -1.28
N TYR A 501 9.20 1.87 -0.39
CA TYR A 501 8.31 3.02 -0.34
C TYR A 501 8.90 4.22 0.39
N ASN A 502 9.73 3.98 1.40
CA ASN A 502 10.16 5.02 2.33
C ASN A 502 11.65 5.37 2.23
N PHE A 503 12.48 4.56 1.58
CA PHE A 503 13.93 4.77 1.48
C PHE A 503 14.40 4.78 0.02
N LYS A 504 15.26 5.75 -0.31
CA LYS A 504 15.91 5.85 -1.63
C LYS A 504 16.76 4.64 -1.94
N ASN A 505 17.46 4.12 -0.94
CA ASN A 505 18.21 2.89 -1.03
C ASN A 505 17.56 1.83 -0.12
N PRO A 506 16.85 0.83 -0.67
CA PRO A 506 16.18 -0.21 0.12
C PRO A 506 17.03 -1.48 0.31
N GLU A 507 18.30 -1.51 -0.14
CA GLU A 507 19.14 -2.72 -0.18
C GLU A 507 19.75 -3.13 1.15
N GLY A 508 19.57 -2.32 2.19
CA GLY A 508 20.08 -2.57 3.53
C GLY A 508 19.46 -3.75 4.28
N ASN A 509 20.08 -4.08 5.41
CA ASN A 509 19.55 -5.05 6.36
C ASN A 509 18.44 -4.41 7.21
N LEU A 510 17.34 -5.12 7.36
CA LEU A 510 16.22 -4.77 8.23
C LEU A 510 16.13 -5.79 9.36
N TYR A 511 16.26 -5.34 10.59
CA TYR A 511 16.15 -6.17 11.78
C TYR A 511 14.87 -5.83 12.54
N LYS A 512 14.19 -6.86 13.06
CA LYS A 512 13.06 -6.71 13.98
C LYS A 512 13.51 -7.09 15.40
N SER A 513 13.22 -6.26 16.39
CA SER A 513 13.36 -6.65 17.81
C SER A 513 12.37 -7.75 18.16
N THR A 514 12.82 -8.84 18.79
CA THR A 514 11.97 -10.00 19.08
C THR A 514 11.58 -10.18 20.54
N GLU A 515 12.27 -9.49 21.44
CA GLU A 515 12.12 -9.58 22.91
C GLU A 515 12.76 -8.38 23.62
N VAL A 516 12.45 -8.19 24.90
CA VAL A 516 12.97 -7.12 25.78
C VAL A 516 14.48 -7.17 26.04
N THR A 517 15.19 -8.14 25.47
CA THR A 517 16.66 -8.22 25.49
C THR A 517 17.30 -7.45 24.34
N ALA A 518 16.51 -6.83 23.44
CA ALA A 518 17.00 -6.03 22.31
C ALA A 518 17.47 -4.61 22.71
N ASN A 519 18.20 -4.49 23.82
CA ASN A 519 18.61 -3.21 24.43
C ASN A 519 19.82 -2.51 23.76
N LEU A 520 20.40 -3.08 22.70
CA LEU A 520 21.62 -2.63 22.02
C LEU A 520 22.87 -2.60 22.91
N ALA A 521 22.87 -3.34 24.03
CA ALA A 521 24.08 -3.61 24.79
C ALA A 521 25.09 -4.41 23.96
N TYR A 522 26.37 -4.18 24.22
CA TYR A 522 27.42 -4.98 23.59
C TYR A 522 27.30 -6.45 24.01
N ILE A 523 27.15 -7.33 23.03
CA ILE A 523 27.11 -8.78 23.21
C ILE A 523 28.12 -9.38 22.23
N ALA A 524 29.01 -10.23 22.75
CA ALA A 524 29.88 -11.03 21.91
C ALA A 524 29.05 -12.07 21.16
N ASP A 525 29.28 -12.22 19.85
CA ASP A 525 28.52 -13.12 18.97
C ASP A 525 27.01 -12.81 18.92
N LEU A 526 26.69 -11.54 18.64
CA LEU A 526 25.33 -10.99 18.58
C LEU A 526 24.38 -11.85 17.71
N LYS A 527 24.88 -12.34 16.57
CA LYS A 527 24.10 -13.14 15.62
C LYS A 527 23.54 -14.43 16.25
N ASN A 528 24.27 -15.03 17.19
CA ASN A 528 23.89 -16.26 17.87
C ASN A 528 23.31 -16.01 19.26
N PHE A 529 23.08 -14.75 19.64
CA PHE A 529 22.35 -14.42 20.86
C PHE A 529 20.85 -14.64 20.65
N LEU A 530 20.34 -15.72 21.23
CA LEU A 530 18.97 -16.16 21.07
C LEU A 530 18.10 -15.78 22.27
N THR A 531 16.83 -15.49 21.98
CA THR A 531 15.74 -15.43 22.94
C THR A 531 15.48 -16.80 23.57
N TRP A 532 14.71 -16.85 24.66
CA TRP A 532 14.38 -18.12 25.34
C TRP A 532 13.67 -19.12 24.42
N ASP A 533 12.98 -18.62 23.39
CA ASP A 533 12.27 -19.40 22.37
C ASP A 533 13.10 -19.66 21.10
N GLY A 534 14.42 -19.45 21.15
CA GLY A 534 15.36 -19.83 20.08
C GLY A 534 15.38 -18.90 18.86
N ARG A 535 14.76 -17.72 18.93
CA ARG A 535 14.86 -16.70 17.87
C ARG A 535 16.05 -15.79 18.12
N ARG A 536 16.58 -15.18 17.08
CA ARG A 536 17.57 -14.09 17.27
C ARG A 536 16.88 -12.87 17.85
N VAL A 537 17.53 -12.23 18.83
CA VAL A 537 17.06 -10.99 19.46
C VAL A 537 16.78 -9.88 18.44
N TYR A 538 17.61 -9.83 17.38
CA TYR A 538 17.42 -9.01 16.20
C TYR A 538 17.16 -9.94 15.00
N GLU A 539 15.89 -10.21 14.71
CA GLU A 539 15.50 -11.08 13.60
C GLU A 539 15.72 -10.36 12.26
N LEU A 540 16.61 -10.88 11.43
CA LEU A 540 16.86 -10.35 10.10
C LEU A 540 15.65 -10.61 9.17
N ARG A 541 15.15 -9.54 8.54
CA ARG A 541 13.91 -9.53 7.73
C ARG A 541 14.17 -9.38 6.24
N THR A 542 15.28 -8.76 5.85
CA THR A 542 15.80 -8.67 4.46
C THR A 542 17.13 -9.42 4.34
N ASN A 543 17.67 -9.64 3.14
CA ASN A 543 19.01 -10.22 2.94
C ASN A 543 19.27 -11.54 3.71
N LYS A 544 18.21 -12.33 3.93
CA LYS A 544 18.23 -13.53 4.78
C LYS A 544 19.18 -14.61 4.28
N MET A 545 19.48 -14.63 2.98
CA MET A 545 20.42 -15.59 2.40
C MET A 545 21.87 -15.21 2.72
N GLN A 546 22.19 -13.92 2.70
CA GLN A 546 23.51 -13.41 3.09
C GLN A 546 23.75 -13.61 4.59
N ASP A 547 22.71 -13.38 5.39
CA ASP A 547 22.73 -13.60 6.84
C ASP A 547 23.88 -12.87 7.55
N ASP A 548 24.24 -11.69 7.05
CA ASP A 548 25.33 -10.84 7.54
C ASP A 548 24.79 -9.84 8.58
N TYR A 549 25.47 -9.76 9.72
CA TYR A 549 25.16 -8.89 10.86
C TYR A 549 26.27 -7.88 11.14
N SER A 550 27.29 -7.82 10.28
CA SER A 550 28.50 -7.01 10.50
C SER A 550 28.21 -5.52 10.61
N ASP A 551 27.15 -5.02 9.99
CA ASP A 551 26.65 -3.66 10.14
C ASP A 551 26.07 -3.43 11.54
N LEU A 552 25.20 -4.32 12.02
CA LEU A 552 24.60 -4.22 13.36
C LEU A 552 25.67 -4.36 14.46
N GLU A 553 26.65 -5.24 14.28
CA GLU A 553 27.79 -5.38 15.19
C GLU A 553 28.62 -4.08 15.27
N LYS A 554 28.89 -3.43 14.13
CA LYS A 554 29.59 -2.12 14.10
C LYS A 554 28.77 -1.01 14.77
N PHE A 555 27.46 -1.01 14.60
CA PHE A 555 26.57 -0.06 15.25
C PHE A 555 26.56 -0.23 16.76
N ILE A 556 26.33 -1.45 17.26
CA ILE A 556 26.38 -1.77 18.69
C ILE A 556 27.76 -1.48 19.27
N TYR A 557 28.84 -1.83 18.57
CA TYR A 557 30.20 -1.49 18.98
C TYR A 557 30.40 0.03 19.11
N SER A 558 29.94 0.82 18.14
CA SER A 558 30.08 2.28 18.18
C SER A 558 29.27 2.88 19.34
N ILE A 559 28.04 2.42 19.56
CA ILE A 559 27.21 2.84 20.69
C ILE A 559 27.89 2.56 22.04
N ASN A 560 28.46 1.37 22.23
CA ASN A 560 28.93 0.94 23.54
C ASN A 560 30.40 1.32 23.82
N LEU A 561 31.24 1.38 22.79
CA LEU A 561 32.71 1.42 22.95
C LEU A 561 33.39 2.51 22.11
N ASN A 562 32.72 3.12 21.14
CA ASN A 562 33.30 4.15 20.26
C ASN A 562 32.28 5.22 19.84
N TRP A 563 31.73 5.94 20.82
CA TRP A 563 30.70 6.96 20.58
C TRP A 563 31.16 8.03 19.58
N SER A 564 32.45 8.35 19.55
CA SER A 564 33.01 9.33 18.61
C SER A 564 32.78 8.99 17.12
N ASN A 565 32.48 7.73 16.81
CA ASN A 565 32.17 7.26 15.46
C ASN A 565 30.66 7.23 15.14
N ILE A 566 29.78 7.65 16.05
CA ILE A 566 28.32 7.47 15.91
C ILE A 566 27.77 8.11 14.63
N GLN A 567 28.23 9.30 14.26
CA GLN A 567 27.78 10.04 13.07
C GLN A 567 28.16 9.37 11.74
N ASN A 568 29.12 8.44 11.73
CA ASN A 568 29.45 7.64 10.56
C ASN A 568 28.56 6.41 10.41
N ILE A 569 27.79 6.05 11.44
CA ILE A 569 26.99 4.82 11.51
C ILE A 569 25.48 5.13 11.63
N THR A 570 25.10 6.35 11.95
CA THR A 570 23.70 6.80 12.03
C THR A 570 23.60 8.33 11.97
N ASN A 571 22.39 8.84 11.72
CA ASN A 571 22.08 10.27 11.72
C ASN A 571 21.41 10.66 13.05
N LEU A 572 22.07 11.54 13.83
CA LEU A 572 21.58 11.99 15.14
C LEU A 572 20.27 12.80 15.05
N THR A 573 20.02 13.51 13.95
CA THR A 573 18.74 14.21 13.70
C THR A 573 17.60 13.21 13.52
N LEU A 574 17.83 12.09 12.84
CA LEU A 574 16.82 11.02 12.70
C LEU A 574 16.53 10.35 14.03
N LEU A 575 17.57 10.01 14.81
CA LEU A 575 17.39 9.49 16.16
C LEU A 575 16.61 10.46 17.04
N ALA A 576 16.94 11.75 16.96
CA ALA A 576 16.24 12.80 17.70
C ALA A 576 14.75 12.86 17.37
N LYS A 577 14.37 12.75 16.10
CA LYS A 577 12.97 12.67 15.68
C LYS A 577 12.26 11.44 16.26
N TYR A 578 12.89 10.26 16.14
CA TYR A 578 12.34 9.01 16.68
C TYR A 578 12.07 9.12 18.18
N PHE A 579 13.08 9.52 18.95
CA PHE A 579 12.96 9.60 20.40
C PHE A 579 12.09 10.77 20.87
N ALA A 580 12.03 11.88 20.12
CA ALA A 580 11.10 12.96 20.44
C ALA A 580 9.65 12.48 20.30
N ALA A 581 9.31 11.79 19.22
CA ALA A 581 7.99 11.20 19.03
C ALA A 581 7.65 10.15 20.09
N SER A 582 8.58 9.24 20.40
CA SER A 582 8.36 8.19 21.41
C SER A 582 8.20 8.76 22.83
N ASN A 583 9.06 9.70 23.23
CA ASN A 583 8.97 10.32 24.56
C ASN A 583 7.78 11.26 24.68
N PHE A 584 7.37 11.92 23.59
CA PHE A 584 6.16 12.77 23.61
C PHE A 584 4.94 11.91 23.92
N GLN A 585 4.74 10.81 23.19
CA GLN A 585 3.56 9.95 23.39
C GLN A 585 3.62 9.09 24.66
N GLY A 586 4.77 9.03 25.35
CA GLY A 586 4.93 8.21 26.55
C GLY A 586 4.84 6.72 26.24
N ASN A 587 5.38 6.28 25.09
CA ASN A 587 5.42 4.86 24.75
C ASN A 587 6.46 4.18 25.64
N TRP A 588 6.03 3.15 26.36
CA TRP A 588 6.87 2.43 27.31
C TRP A 588 7.25 1.03 26.81
N ASP A 589 6.57 0.50 25.79
CA ASP A 589 6.93 -0.76 25.13
C ASP A 589 7.78 -0.48 23.88
N ASP A 590 8.87 0.27 24.08
CA ASP A 590 9.78 0.78 23.05
C ASP A 590 11.26 0.72 23.49
N TYR A 591 12.20 1.07 22.61
CA TYR A 591 13.64 1.05 22.93
C TYR A 591 14.01 1.72 24.28
N VAL A 592 13.40 2.85 24.62
CA VAL A 592 13.82 3.66 25.77
C VAL A 592 13.53 2.96 27.09
N PHE A 593 12.38 2.27 27.19
CA PHE A 593 12.02 1.54 28.41
C PHE A 593 12.06 0.02 28.26
N LEU A 594 11.07 -0.65 27.66
CA LEU A 594 11.13 -2.08 27.38
C LEU A 594 11.59 -2.30 25.94
N PRO A 595 12.88 -2.59 25.69
CA PRO A 595 13.49 -2.42 24.40
C PRO A 595 13.01 -3.50 23.45
N HIS A 596 11.87 -3.18 22.85
CA HIS A 596 10.99 -4.07 22.12
C HIS A 596 10.15 -3.22 21.15
N ASN A 597 9.42 -3.88 20.24
CA ASN A 597 8.55 -3.23 19.26
C ASN A 597 9.19 -2.11 18.41
N PHE A 598 10.43 -2.33 17.96
CA PHE A 598 11.05 -1.48 16.95
C PHE A 598 11.75 -2.31 15.88
N PHE A 599 12.01 -1.67 14.74
CA PHE A 599 12.89 -2.19 13.71
C PHE A 599 14.13 -1.31 13.59
N LEU A 600 15.22 -1.92 13.12
CA LEU A 600 16.45 -1.25 12.76
C LEU A 600 16.69 -1.47 11.27
N TYR A 601 16.74 -0.39 10.51
CA TYR A 601 17.13 -0.45 9.11
C TYR A 601 18.53 0.13 8.94
N SER A 602 19.44 -0.64 8.36
CA SER A 602 20.81 -0.23 8.04
C SER A 602 20.85 0.31 6.61
N ASP A 603 20.59 1.60 6.43
CA ASP A 603 20.68 2.21 5.11
C ASP A 603 22.14 2.16 4.61
N PRO A 604 22.41 1.60 3.41
CA PRO A 604 23.79 1.45 2.93
C PRO A 604 24.56 2.76 2.73
N ASN A 605 23.86 3.89 2.59
CA ASN A 605 24.46 5.21 2.38
C ASN A 605 24.56 6.01 3.68
N PHE A 606 23.61 5.84 4.61
CA PHE A 606 23.46 6.73 5.78
C PHE A 606 23.58 6.04 7.14
N GLY A 607 23.53 4.71 7.18
CA GLY A 607 23.58 3.93 8.41
C GLY A 607 22.21 3.68 9.05
N PHE A 608 22.20 3.44 10.36
CA PHE A 608 21.03 2.91 11.06
C PHE A 608 19.92 3.93 11.29
N VAL A 609 18.69 3.50 11.01
CA VAL A 609 17.43 4.22 11.24
C VAL A 609 16.50 3.34 12.07
N LEU A 610 15.99 3.87 13.19
CA LEU A 610 14.99 3.19 14.02
C LEU A 610 13.60 3.40 13.41
N LEU A 611 12.77 2.36 13.38
CA LEU A 611 11.40 2.42 12.86
C LEU A 611 10.41 1.96 13.94
N PRO A 612 9.37 2.74 14.24
CA PRO A 612 8.39 2.37 15.25
C PRO A 612 7.50 1.24 14.75
N TRP A 613 7.10 0.35 15.65
CA TRP A 613 6.17 -0.73 15.38
C TRP A 613 5.33 -0.95 16.63
N ASP A 614 4.08 -1.39 16.51
CA ASP A 614 3.33 -1.94 17.66
C ASP A 614 3.26 -0.97 18.88
N ILE A 615 2.88 0.28 18.60
CA ILE A 615 2.98 1.41 19.56
C ILE A 615 1.70 1.66 20.37
N GLU A 616 0.81 0.67 20.54
CA GLU A 616 -0.45 0.84 21.29
C GLU A 616 -0.26 1.16 22.77
N GLN A 617 0.92 0.88 23.34
CA GLN A 617 1.26 1.14 24.74
C GLN A 617 1.71 2.59 24.98
N ASN A 618 0.95 3.55 24.46
CA ASN A 618 1.20 4.98 24.55
C ASN A 618 0.03 5.74 25.22
N PHE A 619 0.18 7.06 25.40
CA PHE A 619 -0.85 7.95 25.94
C PHE A 619 -1.38 7.56 27.33
N ASN A 620 -0.51 7.10 28.22
CA ASN A 620 -0.85 6.51 29.53
C ASN A 620 -1.67 5.21 29.46
N MET A 621 -1.65 4.48 28.34
CA MET A 621 -2.09 3.09 28.32
C MET A 621 -1.08 2.24 29.09
N GLY A 622 -1.53 1.31 29.94
CA GLY A 622 -0.65 0.44 30.72
C GLY A 622 -1.40 -0.74 31.32
N PHE A 623 -0.67 -1.71 31.90
CA PHE A 623 -1.23 -2.98 32.40
C PHE A 623 -2.44 -2.87 33.36
N ASN A 624 -2.64 -1.72 34.02
CA ASN A 624 -3.71 -1.50 35.00
C ASN A 624 -4.92 -0.71 34.51
N SER A 625 -4.90 -0.19 33.27
CA SER A 625 -6.09 0.47 32.68
C SER A 625 -7.29 -0.49 32.57
N LEU A 626 -7.06 -1.78 32.84
CA LEU A 626 -8.05 -2.87 32.79
C LEU A 626 -8.62 -3.30 34.17
N TYR A 627 -8.01 -2.96 35.32
CA TYR A 627 -8.35 -3.63 36.60
C TYR A 627 -8.57 -2.77 37.84
N SER A 628 -8.15 -1.50 37.88
CA SER A 628 -8.29 -0.70 39.10
C SER A 628 -8.57 0.77 38.80
N TYR A 629 -9.80 1.19 39.10
CA TYR A 629 -10.22 2.59 39.11
C TYR A 629 -9.54 3.44 40.23
N GLY A 630 -8.62 2.87 41.00
CA GLY A 630 -8.07 3.49 42.22
C GLY A 630 -6.62 3.98 42.14
N GLU A 631 -5.72 3.29 41.44
CA GLU A 631 -4.28 3.63 41.37
C GLU A 631 -3.66 3.03 40.09
N PRO A 632 -3.15 3.83 39.13
CA PRO A 632 -2.50 3.31 37.93
C PRO A 632 -1.10 2.75 38.27
N PHE A 633 -0.80 1.52 37.83
CA PHE A 633 0.59 0.99 37.87
C PHE A 633 1.50 1.65 36.82
N ALA A 634 0.93 2.33 35.82
CA ALA A 634 1.67 3.16 34.89
C ALA A 634 1.78 4.58 35.46
N PRO A 635 2.98 5.16 35.51
CA PRO A 635 3.17 6.53 35.95
C PRO A 635 2.57 7.48 34.91
N ASP A 636 2.13 8.65 35.37
CA ASP A 636 1.46 9.61 34.51
C ASP A 636 2.43 10.32 33.55
N PHE A 637 2.62 9.78 32.34
CA PHE A 637 3.54 10.30 31.34
C PHE A 637 3.18 11.68 30.79
N ARG A 638 2.02 12.26 31.16
CA ARG A 638 1.71 13.67 30.84
C ARG A 638 2.82 14.60 31.32
N ASN A 639 3.39 14.29 32.48
CA ASN A 639 4.41 15.10 33.15
C ASN A 639 5.81 14.47 33.12
N ALA A 640 6.05 13.47 32.26
CA ALA A 640 7.34 12.79 32.17
C ALA A 640 8.43 13.69 31.58
N SER A 641 9.58 13.79 32.24
CA SER A 641 10.72 14.60 31.75
C SER A 641 11.20 14.14 30.38
N LEU A 642 11.84 15.00 29.57
CA LEU A 642 12.16 14.65 28.17
C LEU A 642 13.50 13.90 28.00
N LEU A 643 14.52 14.31 28.74
CA LEU A 643 15.90 13.78 28.63
C LEU A 643 16.25 12.84 29.80
N SER A 644 17.32 13.13 30.55
CA SER A 644 17.84 12.27 31.63
C SER A 644 16.81 11.87 32.69
N GLY A 645 15.81 12.72 32.94
CA GLY A 645 14.72 12.40 33.87
C GLY A 645 13.67 11.43 33.34
N TYR A 646 13.56 11.21 32.02
CA TYR A 646 12.51 10.37 31.42
C TYR A 646 12.57 8.94 31.95
N LYS A 647 13.77 8.38 32.06
CA LYS A 647 13.98 6.99 32.49
C LYS A 647 13.48 6.72 33.92
N GLY A 648 13.69 7.67 34.84
CA GLY A 648 13.24 7.54 36.23
C GLY A 648 11.72 7.46 36.37
N TRP A 649 10.96 7.86 35.34
CA TRP A 649 9.51 7.63 35.33
C TRP A 649 9.18 6.15 35.30
N PHE A 650 10.06 5.28 34.83
CA PHE A 650 9.77 3.86 34.74
C PHE A 650 10.26 3.01 35.93
N ASP A 651 10.86 3.62 36.96
CA ASP A 651 11.39 2.90 38.12
C ASP A 651 10.31 2.08 38.83
N ASN A 652 9.08 2.62 38.92
CA ASN A 652 7.94 1.92 39.51
C ASN A 652 7.53 0.68 38.70
N ILE A 653 7.58 0.75 37.37
CA ILE A 653 7.25 -0.39 36.49
C ILE A 653 8.36 -1.45 36.62
N SER A 654 9.62 -1.03 36.62
CA SER A 654 10.80 -1.88 36.76
C SER A 654 10.75 -2.74 38.03
N LEU A 655 10.41 -2.12 39.17
CA LEU A 655 10.27 -2.80 40.47
C LEU A 655 9.15 -3.87 40.47
N VAL A 656 8.01 -3.57 39.84
CA VAL A 656 6.84 -4.48 39.82
C VAL A 656 7.11 -5.72 38.97
N PHE A 657 7.78 -5.57 37.82
CA PHE A 657 8.03 -6.67 36.89
C PHE A 657 9.39 -7.34 37.07
N GLY A 658 10.24 -6.84 37.98
CA GLY A 658 11.59 -7.35 38.16
C GLY A 658 12.46 -7.18 36.91
N LEU A 659 12.16 -6.15 36.11
CA LEU A 659 12.85 -5.84 34.86
C LEU A 659 13.86 -4.73 35.13
N ASP A 660 15.12 -4.96 34.76
CA ASP A 660 16.14 -3.91 34.80
C ASP A 660 16.00 -3.02 33.54
N PRO A 661 15.63 -1.74 33.68
CA PRO A 661 15.62 -0.81 32.55
C PRO A 661 17.03 -0.49 32.06
N ASP A 662 18.07 -0.94 32.76
CA ASP A 662 19.46 -0.79 32.38
C ASP A 662 20.08 -2.08 31.83
N PRO A 663 21.02 -1.99 30.86
CA PRO A 663 21.53 -0.77 30.20
C PRO A 663 20.73 -0.32 28.95
N ARG A 664 20.72 0.98 28.60
CA ARG A 664 20.20 1.53 27.34
C ARG A 664 21.26 2.40 26.64
N PRO A 665 22.37 1.80 26.20
CA PRO A 665 23.57 2.52 25.86
C PRO A 665 23.40 3.53 24.71
N LEU A 666 22.45 3.33 23.78
CA LEU A 666 22.17 4.34 22.76
C LEU A 666 21.55 5.59 23.42
N TRP A 667 20.47 5.41 24.18
CA TRP A 667 19.78 6.53 24.84
C TRP A 667 20.68 7.22 25.86
N ASP A 668 21.37 6.44 26.71
CA ASP A 668 22.25 6.95 27.78
C ASP A 668 23.40 7.81 27.23
N ASN A 669 23.89 7.53 26.01
CA ASN A 669 24.87 8.38 25.33
C ASN A 669 24.23 9.57 24.61
N LEU A 670 23.09 9.39 23.91
CA LEU A 670 22.43 10.45 23.15
C LEU A 670 22.06 11.66 24.02
N ILE A 671 21.52 11.43 25.22
CA ILE A 671 21.11 12.50 26.14
C ILE A 671 22.28 13.37 26.63
N ASN A 672 23.53 12.96 26.35
CA ASN A 672 24.75 13.68 26.69
C ASN A 672 25.45 14.29 25.45
N ASP A 673 24.87 14.16 24.25
CA ASP A 673 25.42 14.68 22.99
C ASP A 673 24.64 15.90 22.50
N ILE A 674 25.31 17.06 22.44
CA ILE A 674 24.70 18.32 22.01
C ILE A 674 24.17 18.29 20.57
N ASN A 675 24.77 17.46 19.70
CA ASN A 675 24.33 17.30 18.31
C ASN A 675 23.01 16.51 18.22
N PHE A 676 22.62 15.79 19.28
CA PHE A 676 21.32 15.15 19.41
C PHE A 676 20.31 16.07 20.11
N GLU A 677 20.71 16.73 21.19
CA GLU A 677 19.82 17.56 22.02
C GLU A 677 19.12 18.68 21.23
N ILE A 678 19.86 19.38 20.36
CA ILE A 678 19.30 20.48 19.56
C ILE A 678 18.20 19.98 18.59
N PRO A 679 18.45 18.99 17.71
CA PRO A 679 17.39 18.39 16.89
C PRO A 679 16.24 17.79 17.71
N TYR A 680 16.51 17.23 18.89
CA TYR A 680 15.51 16.61 19.75
C TYR A 680 14.52 17.66 20.28
N ASN A 681 15.04 18.79 20.79
CA ASN A 681 14.22 19.91 21.24
C ASN A 681 13.45 20.58 20.08
N ASN A 682 14.07 20.68 18.89
CA ASN A 682 13.38 21.19 17.70
C ASN A 682 12.22 20.27 17.26
N SER A 683 12.41 18.95 17.35
CA SER A 683 11.37 17.97 17.06
C SER A 683 10.20 18.10 18.05
N HIS A 684 10.48 18.25 19.35
CA HIS A 684 9.41 18.52 20.35
C HIS A 684 8.67 19.82 20.08
N LYS A 685 9.35 20.91 19.69
CA LYS A 685 8.70 22.16 19.27
C LYS A 685 7.74 21.93 18.10
N GLN A 686 8.17 21.17 17.10
CA GLN A 686 7.34 20.84 15.94
C GLN A 686 6.12 20.01 16.34
N ILE A 687 6.29 19.01 17.20
CA ILE A 687 5.16 18.22 17.73
C ILE A 687 4.17 19.13 18.46
N VAL A 688 4.64 19.94 19.42
CA VAL A 688 3.80 20.87 20.21
C VAL A 688 3.00 21.81 19.31
N ASN A 689 3.65 22.41 18.30
CA ASN A 689 3.01 23.34 17.36
C ASN A 689 1.87 22.69 16.57
N ASN A 690 1.92 21.38 16.33
CA ASN A 690 0.92 20.64 15.58
C ASN A 690 -0.08 19.87 16.48
N THR A 691 0.18 19.76 17.79
CA THR A 691 -0.63 18.92 18.70
C THR A 691 -2.08 19.37 18.79
N SER A 692 -2.38 20.68 18.71
CA SER A 692 -3.78 21.14 18.69
C SER A 692 -4.57 20.63 17.48
N SER A 693 -3.93 20.56 16.31
CA SER A 693 -4.58 19.99 15.13
C SER A 693 -4.79 18.48 15.30
N LEU A 694 -3.81 17.79 15.91
CA LEU A 694 -3.90 16.36 16.20
C LEU A 694 -5.03 16.06 17.19
N ILE A 695 -5.21 16.85 18.25
CA ILE A 695 -6.31 16.70 19.22
C ILE A 695 -7.67 16.78 18.51
N ASN A 696 -7.89 17.82 17.71
CA ASN A 696 -9.14 18.00 16.96
C ASN A 696 -9.39 16.81 16.01
N GLN A 697 -8.36 16.37 15.29
CA GLN A 697 -8.47 15.24 14.37
C GLN A 697 -8.76 13.93 15.10
N THR A 698 -8.13 13.72 16.27
CA THR A 698 -8.33 12.53 17.11
C THR A 698 -9.75 12.49 17.65
N GLU A 699 -10.31 13.63 18.07
CA GLU A 699 -11.70 13.73 18.50
C GLU A 699 -12.68 13.35 17.38
N LEU A 700 -12.46 13.87 16.16
CA LEU A 700 -13.25 13.48 14.98
C LEU A 700 -13.14 11.99 14.67
N TRP A 701 -11.97 11.39 14.83
CA TRP A 701 -11.80 9.95 14.63
C TRP A 701 -12.51 9.12 15.69
N PHE A 702 -12.53 9.56 16.96
CA PHE A 702 -13.32 8.89 18.00
C PHE A 702 -14.81 8.89 17.61
N ASP A 703 -15.36 10.05 17.24
CA ASP A 703 -16.77 10.15 16.83
C ASP A 703 -17.05 9.28 15.59
N PHE A 704 -16.11 9.23 14.66
CA PHE A 704 -16.22 8.44 13.43
C PHE A 704 -16.28 6.93 13.69
N ILE A 705 -15.51 6.40 14.64
CA ILE A 705 -15.44 4.94 14.90
C ILE A 705 -16.42 4.46 15.97
N GLU A 706 -16.99 5.35 16.78
CA GLU A 706 -17.80 5.03 17.97
C GLU A 706 -18.84 3.94 17.70
N THR A 707 -19.69 4.14 16.69
CA THR A 707 -20.76 3.18 16.37
C THR A 707 -20.22 1.78 16.06
N THR A 708 -19.08 1.70 15.36
CA THR A 708 -18.49 0.44 14.92
C THR A 708 -17.77 -0.29 16.06
N VAL A 709 -17.07 0.46 16.93
CA VAL A 709 -16.41 -0.08 18.13
C VAL A 709 -17.43 -0.66 19.11
N LEU A 710 -18.57 0.01 19.29
CA LEU A 710 -19.62 -0.40 20.24
C LEU A 710 -20.54 -1.51 19.69
N THR A 711 -20.37 -1.91 18.43
CA THR A 711 -21.15 -2.99 17.81
C THR A 711 -20.69 -4.35 18.36
N PRO A 712 -21.61 -5.20 18.87
CA PRO A 712 -21.27 -6.56 19.31
C PRO A 712 -20.60 -7.38 18.20
N PHE A 713 -19.66 -8.24 18.57
CA PHE A 713 -18.94 -9.10 17.62
C PHE A 713 -18.72 -10.50 18.17
N ASN A 714 -18.37 -11.44 17.30
CA ASN A 714 -18.04 -12.80 17.71
C ASN A 714 -16.53 -12.93 17.90
N PHE A 715 -16.11 -13.61 18.97
CA PHE A 715 -14.71 -14.01 19.12
C PHE A 715 -14.25 -14.93 17.99
N THR A 716 -12.93 -14.97 17.79
CA THR A 716 -12.27 -15.85 16.83
C THR A 716 -11.83 -17.14 17.47
N ASP A 717 -11.43 -17.09 18.74
CA ASP A 717 -11.07 -18.25 19.53
C ASP A 717 -12.28 -18.85 20.26
N PHE A 718 -12.42 -20.17 20.21
CA PHE A 718 -13.47 -20.90 20.93
C PHE A 718 -13.01 -21.36 22.33
N TYR A 719 -11.72 -21.31 22.63
CA TYR A 719 -11.12 -21.63 23.92
C TYR A 719 -11.03 -20.38 24.81
N ILE A 720 -12.19 -19.82 25.16
CA ILE A 720 -12.26 -18.62 25.99
C ILE A 720 -11.92 -19.01 27.44
N ASP A 721 -10.87 -18.42 27.99
CA ASP A 721 -10.64 -18.43 29.44
C ASP A 721 -11.73 -17.55 30.09
N PRO A 722 -12.60 -18.09 30.96
CA PRO A 722 -13.67 -17.33 31.61
C PRO A 722 -13.16 -16.12 32.40
N VAL A 723 -11.89 -16.14 32.85
CA VAL A 723 -11.26 -15.00 33.52
C VAL A 723 -11.02 -13.86 32.53
N VAL A 724 -10.68 -14.18 31.28
CA VAL A 724 -10.41 -13.20 30.21
C VAL A 724 -11.69 -12.53 29.71
N GLU A 725 -12.77 -13.29 29.59
CA GLU A 725 -14.09 -12.79 29.19
C GLU A 725 -14.61 -11.67 30.11
N TRP A 726 -14.24 -11.69 31.39
CA TRP A 726 -14.69 -10.68 32.36
C TRP A 726 -14.16 -9.26 32.08
N TRP A 727 -13.00 -9.12 31.46
CA TRP A 727 -12.35 -7.82 31.20
C TRP A 727 -12.09 -7.53 29.72
N TYR A 728 -12.39 -8.48 28.83
CA TYR A 728 -12.38 -8.29 27.38
C TYR A 728 -13.73 -8.74 26.78
N PRO A 729 -14.79 -7.90 26.85
CA PRO A 729 -16.12 -8.28 26.40
C PRO A 729 -16.21 -8.33 24.86
N ASP A 730 -17.14 -9.15 24.37
CA ASP A 730 -17.55 -9.26 22.96
C ASP A 730 -18.35 -8.04 22.47
N GLN A 731 -18.58 -7.07 23.35
CA GLN A 731 -19.07 -5.74 23.07
C GLN A 731 -18.38 -4.74 23.99
N ILE A 732 -17.71 -3.73 23.43
CA ILE A 732 -17.08 -2.68 24.24
C ILE A 732 -18.18 -1.81 24.90
N PRO A 733 -18.17 -1.64 26.24
CA PRO A 733 -19.13 -0.77 26.91
C PRO A 733 -18.93 0.70 26.52
N PRO A 734 -20.00 1.48 26.27
CA PRO A 734 -19.89 2.91 25.97
C PRO A 734 -19.11 3.71 27.02
N GLY A 735 -19.19 3.30 28.29
CA GLY A 735 -18.42 3.92 29.38
C GLY A 735 -16.91 3.75 29.21
N TRP A 736 -16.46 2.57 28.77
CA TRP A 736 -15.04 2.30 28.56
C TRP A 736 -14.49 3.07 27.37
N PHE A 737 -15.26 3.12 26.27
CA PHE A 737 -14.93 3.93 25.10
C PHE A 737 -14.77 5.42 25.46
N ASN A 738 -15.70 5.97 26.25
CA ASN A 738 -15.63 7.37 26.69
C ASN A 738 -14.47 7.64 27.65
N ILE A 739 -14.13 6.71 28.53
CA ILE A 739 -12.94 6.82 29.39
C ILE A 739 -11.68 6.86 28.52
N ASP A 740 -11.60 6.00 27.51
CA ASP A 740 -10.46 5.92 26.61
C ASP A 740 -10.30 7.17 25.75
N LYS A 741 -11.41 7.68 25.19
CA LYS A 741 -11.48 8.98 24.51
C LYS A 741 -10.94 10.10 25.40
N ASN A 742 -11.44 10.20 26.64
CA ASN A 742 -10.99 11.23 27.58
C ASN A 742 -9.52 11.06 27.97
N ARG A 743 -9.02 9.82 28.14
CA ARG A 743 -7.62 9.53 28.45
C ARG A 743 -6.70 10.07 27.35
N VAL A 744 -6.95 9.72 26.09
CA VAL A 744 -6.11 10.13 24.96
C VAL A 744 -6.13 11.65 24.78
N LEU A 745 -7.31 12.28 24.76
CA LEU A 745 -7.41 13.73 24.56
C LEU A 745 -6.78 14.53 25.72
N THR A 746 -7.03 14.12 26.96
CA THR A 746 -6.42 14.76 28.14
C THR A 746 -4.91 14.53 28.19
N PHE A 747 -4.45 13.36 27.74
CA PHE A 747 -3.02 13.09 27.62
C PHE A 747 -2.37 14.07 26.66
N LEU A 748 -2.88 14.20 25.42
CA LEU A 748 -2.30 15.06 24.40
C LEU A 748 -2.26 16.53 24.85
N GLU A 749 -3.33 17.03 25.46
CA GLU A 749 -3.40 18.40 25.96
C GLU A 749 -2.43 18.64 27.12
N GLY A 750 -2.43 17.75 28.12
CA GLY A 750 -1.52 17.85 29.27
C GLY A 750 -0.05 17.72 28.85
N ARG A 751 0.24 16.80 27.93
CA ARG A 751 1.59 16.57 27.41
C ARG A 751 2.09 17.76 26.62
N LYS A 752 1.26 18.33 25.74
CA LYS A 752 1.57 19.57 25.02
C LYS A 752 1.96 20.69 25.97
N GLN A 753 1.15 20.94 27.01
CA GLN A 753 1.42 22.00 28.00
C GLN A 753 2.74 21.74 28.75
N TYR A 754 2.94 20.51 29.22
CA TYR A 754 4.16 20.13 29.92
C TYR A 754 5.39 20.30 29.04
N VAL A 755 5.42 19.70 27.85
CA VAL A 755 6.55 19.77 26.90
C VAL A 755 6.86 21.22 26.53
N SER A 756 5.83 22.04 26.28
CA SER A 756 6.00 23.49 26.01
C SER A 756 6.74 24.21 27.14
N SER A 757 6.54 23.80 28.39
CA SER A 757 7.21 24.39 29.56
C SER A 757 8.63 23.88 29.79
N GLN A 758 8.99 22.72 29.23
CA GLN A 758 10.30 22.08 29.41
C GLN A 758 11.27 22.36 28.25
N ILE A 759 10.77 22.84 27.11
CA ILE A 759 11.58 23.17 25.93
C ILE A 759 12.53 24.37 26.16
N PRO A 760 12.09 25.50 26.77
CA PRO A 760 12.98 26.62 27.06
C PRO A 760 14.05 26.25 28.08
#